data_AF-A0A0E1VZ47-F1
#
_entry.id   AF-A0A0E1VZ47-F1
#
_cell.length_a   1.000
_cell.length_b   1.000
_cell.length_c   1.000
_cell.angle_alpha   90.00
_cell.angle_beta   90.00
_cell.angle_gamma   90.00
#
_symmetry.space_group_name_H-M   'P 1'
#
loop_
_entity.id
_entity.type
_entity.pdbx_description
1 polymer ?
#
loop_
_entity_poly.entity_id
_entity_poly.type
_entity_poly.pdbx_seq_one_letter_code
_entity_poly.pdbx_strand_id
1 'polypeptide(L)'
;MPNFSAARTVTVSGPAVPTTPVGEPALELSAIRGDETLSEIYSYTLDCLTPPDPLLAHERAANLDLKAMIGKALTVTVQLEGMGSFVPGMPGMAGAANIGAGAREISGIVTGARFEGQLNRQCRYRLTMRPWIYLADLRSDYRIFQNRSVDEIVDEVLNAYSYSYDKRLSGRYPKLGYQVQYGETDFAFIQRLMQEHGIYWFFEHTNQVHRMVLVDHLGAHKPVESAAYRTLRYYPPGHKIDAEYIDRFSTEEHIRPGRWATGDFDFEKPNADLGVENALPRDTAHNGLERYEWPGDYTAREHGEHLARVRMEQTRARGERASGGGNVRDIVCGTTFALAGHPHASANREYLVIGATFEATETGGASGPGAYRIDTSFVAQPATTAFRPPRTVRKPRTRGPQTAIVTGPRGQDIWTDQYGRVKLKFHWDRSLVDDQNSSCWVRVSYAWSGNNYGGVNIPRVGSEVVVDFEHGDPDRPLVTGQVYNALHMPPWPLPENATQSGFMTRSPAGGGENANMLRFEDKAGEEQVKLHAERNYDVSVERDATTAVGRKHLTLVGVDLMPVMSTRSPLERLIDLLRTGGAASPAASGQPAAASRQPSGQQQQHQQQHQQHQRQHQPYQQLKQQRQMQRAGGWQALAANVAKTLQEIVAVLTDPFVTASVSTVQGASTSVVFGDAKGVHVGDTVKITSGDAHSEVNGTASSKDVNSVSLKGTSTSLTGVSTSETGTNIVTTGLTVSTTGASVSTTGFSATETLVQVAKKTQECEFIKGIKISM
;
A
#
# COMPACT_ATOMS: atom_id res chain seq x y z
N MET A 1 -23.91 44.15 31.82
CA MET A 1 -23.21 45.03 30.84
C MET A 1 -21.88 45.42 31.44
N PRO A 2 -20.78 45.41 30.67
CA PRO A 2 -19.50 45.93 31.16
C PRO A 2 -19.67 47.39 31.58
N ASN A 3 -19.09 47.75 32.74
CA ASN A 3 -19.25 49.08 33.32
C ASN A 3 -18.13 49.97 32.76
N PHE A 4 -18.40 50.64 31.63
CA PHE A 4 -17.47 51.62 31.08
C PHE A 4 -17.40 52.82 32.02
N SER A 5 -16.20 53.21 32.45
CA SER A 5 -16.00 54.54 33.03
C SER A 5 -16.25 55.58 31.93
N ALA A 6 -16.82 56.74 32.27
CA ALA A 6 -17.12 57.82 31.33
C ALA A 6 -15.89 58.33 30.52
N ALA A 7 -14.69 57.87 30.85
CA ALA A 7 -13.45 58.23 30.18
C ALA A 7 -12.83 57.11 29.31
N ARG A 8 -13.46 55.93 29.14
CA ARG A 8 -12.86 54.79 28.40
C ARG A 8 -13.79 54.22 27.34
N THR A 9 -13.25 54.05 26.14
CA THR A 9 -13.89 53.50 24.94
C THR A 9 -13.55 52.02 24.71
N VAL A 10 -12.37 51.58 25.17
CA VAL A 10 -11.93 50.17 25.13
C VAL A 10 -11.55 49.64 26.51
N THR A 11 -11.95 48.41 26.79
CA THR A 11 -11.68 47.73 28.07
C THR A 11 -11.25 46.28 27.84
N VAL A 12 -10.59 45.68 28.83
CA VAL A 12 -10.16 44.28 28.79
C VAL A 12 -10.68 43.54 30.02
N SER A 13 -11.11 42.29 29.81
CA SER A 13 -11.62 41.42 30.88
C SER A 13 -11.33 39.95 30.58
N GLY A 14 -11.51 39.09 31.58
CA GLY A 14 -11.44 37.64 31.44
C GLY A 14 -10.40 36.99 32.38
N PRO A 15 -10.34 35.65 32.42
CA PRO A 15 -9.50 34.90 33.36
C PRO A 15 -7.98 35.15 33.22
N ALA A 16 -7.54 35.66 32.08
CA ALA A 16 -6.13 36.02 31.86
C ALA A 16 -5.74 37.35 32.52
N VAL A 17 -6.70 38.22 32.87
CA VAL A 17 -6.44 39.49 33.55
C VAL A 17 -6.30 39.23 35.05
N PRO A 18 -5.14 39.53 35.67
CA PRO A 18 -4.99 39.39 37.12
C PRO A 18 -5.91 40.36 37.85
N THR A 19 -6.32 40.00 39.07
CA THR A 19 -7.12 40.88 39.93
C THR A 19 -6.26 41.46 41.07
N THR A 20 -6.56 42.70 41.46
CA THR A 20 -6.01 43.31 42.67
C THR A 20 -6.59 42.63 43.93
N PRO A 21 -6.01 42.86 45.13
CA PRO A 21 -6.57 42.34 46.38
C PRO A 21 -8.02 42.75 46.66
N VAL A 22 -8.47 43.85 46.05
CA VAL A 22 -9.82 44.41 46.20
C VAL A 22 -10.78 43.82 45.15
N GLY A 23 -10.30 42.93 44.28
CA GLY A 23 -11.10 42.23 43.26
C GLY A 23 -11.25 42.98 41.93
N GLU A 24 -10.60 44.12 41.78
CA GLU A 24 -10.62 44.90 40.53
C GLU A 24 -9.57 44.40 39.52
N PRO A 25 -9.74 44.61 38.21
CA PRO A 25 -8.73 44.26 37.22
C PRO A 25 -7.39 44.97 37.48
N ALA A 26 -6.30 44.22 37.56
CA ALA A 26 -4.95 44.76 37.76
C ALA A 26 -4.30 45.30 36.46
N LEU A 27 -4.99 45.17 35.33
CA LEU A 27 -4.56 45.68 34.04
C LEU A 27 -5.71 46.42 33.36
N GLU A 28 -5.38 47.61 32.88
CA GLU A 28 -6.24 48.46 32.08
C GLU A 28 -5.69 48.59 30.67
N LEU A 29 -6.55 48.44 29.65
CA LEU A 29 -6.14 48.57 28.25
C LEU A 29 -5.78 50.02 27.92
N SER A 30 -4.66 50.23 27.26
CA SER A 30 -4.20 51.54 26.78
C SER A 30 -4.14 51.62 25.27
N ALA A 31 -3.78 50.52 24.60
CA ALA A 31 -3.90 50.41 23.16
C ALA A 31 -4.17 48.95 22.75
N ILE A 32 -4.87 48.79 21.64
CA ILE A 32 -5.06 47.53 20.93
C ILE A 32 -4.69 47.76 19.47
N ARG A 33 -3.97 46.79 18.90
CA ARG A 33 -3.67 46.73 17.48
C ARG A 33 -3.72 45.28 17.01
N GLY A 34 -4.45 45.00 15.96
CA GLY A 34 -4.42 43.67 15.35
C GLY A 34 -5.19 43.60 14.05
N ASP A 35 -5.01 42.49 13.37
CA ASP A 35 -5.60 42.19 12.08
C ASP A 35 -6.38 40.87 12.11
N GLU A 36 -7.52 40.87 11.41
CA GLU A 36 -8.37 39.72 11.16
C GLU A 36 -8.59 39.60 9.65
N THR A 37 -8.32 38.44 9.07
CA THR A 37 -8.53 38.17 7.64
C THR A 37 -9.24 36.83 7.48
N LEU A 38 -10.10 36.70 6.47
CA LEU A 38 -10.77 35.44 6.17
C LEU A 38 -9.74 34.34 5.97
N SER A 39 -9.94 33.23 6.67
CA SER A 39 -9.05 32.06 6.67
C SER A 39 -7.63 32.31 7.19
N GLU A 40 -7.42 33.32 8.03
CA GLU A 40 -6.15 33.57 8.71
C GLU A 40 -6.33 33.65 10.23
N ILE A 41 -5.31 33.21 10.97
CA ILE A 41 -5.30 33.26 12.43
C ILE A 41 -5.07 34.72 12.85
N TYR A 42 -6.09 35.38 13.38
CA TYR A 42 -5.95 36.75 13.85
C TYR A 42 -4.95 36.86 14.99
N SER A 43 -4.37 38.04 15.13
CA SER A 43 -3.42 38.34 16.20
C SER A 43 -3.60 39.78 16.68
N TYR A 44 -3.94 39.94 17.95
CA TYR A 44 -4.04 41.24 18.60
C TYR A 44 -2.90 41.44 19.60
N THR A 45 -2.25 42.59 19.52
CA THR A 45 -1.33 43.09 20.53
C THR A 45 -2.06 44.11 21.40
N LEU A 46 -1.99 43.90 22.71
CA LEU A 46 -2.68 44.69 23.73
C LEU A 46 -1.64 45.31 24.63
N ASP A 47 -1.56 46.64 24.60
CA ASP A 47 -0.75 47.41 25.54
C ASP A 47 -1.61 47.75 26.74
N CYS A 48 -1.23 47.23 27.91
CA CYS A 48 -1.93 47.39 29.17
C CYS A 48 -1.09 48.16 30.18
N LEU A 49 -1.75 48.94 31.04
CA LEU A 49 -1.16 49.65 32.16
C LEU A 49 -1.77 49.14 33.47
N THR A 50 -1.01 49.12 34.56
CA THR A 50 -1.62 48.94 35.89
C THR A 50 -2.43 50.18 36.26
N PRO A 51 -3.57 50.04 36.97
CA PRO A 51 -4.33 51.18 37.45
C PRO A 51 -3.44 52.15 38.26
N PRO A 52 -3.69 53.47 38.22
CA PRO A 52 -3.03 54.45 39.07
C PRO A 52 -3.58 54.38 40.51
N ASP A 53 -3.64 53.18 41.09
CA ASP A 53 -4.16 52.93 42.42
C ASP A 53 -3.03 53.08 43.47
N PRO A 54 -3.13 54.01 44.43
CA PRO A 54 -2.15 54.15 45.50
C PRO A 54 -2.05 52.93 46.43
N LEU A 55 -3.04 52.01 46.44
CA LEU A 55 -3.03 50.77 47.21
C LEU A 55 -2.28 49.62 46.51
N LEU A 56 -2.00 49.73 45.21
CA LEU A 56 -1.18 48.76 44.49
C LEU A 56 0.31 49.11 44.65
N ALA A 57 0.99 48.42 45.58
CA ALA A 57 2.42 48.60 45.79
C ALA A 57 3.22 48.41 44.49
N HIS A 58 4.18 49.30 44.22
CA HIS A 58 4.99 49.30 42.98
C HIS A 58 5.64 47.95 42.67
N GLU A 59 6.15 47.25 43.68
CA GLU A 59 6.72 45.91 43.51
C GLU A 59 5.69 44.90 43.01
N ARG A 60 4.45 44.95 43.52
CA ARG A 60 3.37 44.06 43.06
C ARG A 60 2.90 44.44 41.66
N ALA A 61 2.82 45.74 41.37
CA ALA A 61 2.47 46.24 40.04
C ALA A 61 3.46 45.80 38.95
N ALA A 62 4.74 45.67 39.29
CA ALA A 62 5.80 45.22 38.36
C ALA A 62 5.93 43.69 38.25
N ASN A 63 5.43 42.94 39.23
CA ASN A 63 5.60 41.48 39.33
C ASN A 63 4.29 40.70 39.17
N LEU A 64 3.39 41.16 38.30
CA LEU A 64 2.25 40.33 37.89
C LEU A 64 2.74 39.02 37.24
N ASP A 65 2.15 37.90 37.62
CA ASP A 65 2.55 36.58 37.12
C ASP A 65 2.16 36.41 35.64
N LEU A 66 3.12 36.66 34.76
CA LEU A 66 2.96 36.50 33.31
C LEU A 66 2.54 35.08 32.93
N LYS A 67 3.11 34.06 33.60
CA LYS A 67 2.84 32.65 33.29
C LYS A 67 1.40 32.30 33.59
N ALA A 68 0.84 32.84 34.68
CA ALA A 68 -0.56 32.65 35.02
C ALA A 68 -1.54 33.27 34.01
N MET A 69 -1.10 34.19 33.14
CA MET A 69 -1.93 34.78 32.07
C MET A 69 -1.96 33.90 30.81
N ILE A 70 -0.86 33.20 30.51
CA ILE A 70 -0.72 32.42 29.26
C ILE A 70 -1.75 31.28 29.18
N GLY A 71 -2.34 31.12 28.01
CA GLY A 71 -3.30 30.05 27.68
C GLY A 71 -4.72 30.31 28.19
N LYS A 72 -4.96 31.39 28.93
CA LYS A 72 -6.29 31.75 29.43
C LYS A 72 -7.03 32.67 28.46
N ALA A 73 -8.36 32.63 28.54
CA ALA A 73 -9.24 33.49 27.76
C ALA A 73 -9.11 34.96 28.17
N LEU A 74 -9.23 35.83 27.18
CA LEU A 74 -9.21 37.29 27.30
C LEU A 74 -10.22 37.87 26.32
N THR A 75 -10.94 38.90 26.72
CA THR A 75 -11.88 39.64 25.86
C THR A 75 -11.63 41.13 25.96
N VAL A 76 -11.41 41.76 24.81
CA VAL A 76 -11.44 43.21 24.64
C VAL A 76 -12.85 43.62 24.26
N THR A 77 -13.39 44.62 24.95
CA THR A 77 -14.70 45.19 24.66
C THR A 77 -14.53 46.61 24.14
N VAL A 78 -15.07 46.89 22.96
CA VAL A 78 -15.06 48.20 22.30
C VAL A 78 -16.47 48.78 22.39
N GLN A 79 -16.61 49.96 22.98
CA GLN A 79 -17.89 50.64 23.08
C GLN A 79 -18.34 51.14 21.71
N LEU A 80 -19.61 50.92 21.36
CA LEU A 80 -20.24 51.46 20.15
C LEU A 80 -21.17 52.61 20.55
N GLU A 81 -20.96 53.81 19.99
CA GLU A 81 -21.79 54.99 20.28
C GLU A 81 -23.14 54.96 19.55
N GLY A 82 -23.27 54.12 18.52
CA GLY A 82 -24.42 54.14 17.62
C GLY A 82 -24.39 55.33 16.66
N MET A 83 -25.44 55.51 15.87
CA MET A 83 -25.57 56.63 14.93
C MET A 83 -26.92 57.33 15.05
N GLY A 84 -26.96 58.59 14.64
CA GLY A 84 -28.15 59.43 14.61
C GLY A 84 -28.18 60.48 15.72
N SER A 85 -28.62 61.68 15.39
CA SER A 85 -28.91 62.76 16.33
C SER A 85 -30.40 62.79 16.67
N PHE A 86 -30.74 63.11 17.92
CA PHE A 86 -32.14 63.20 18.33
C PHE A 86 -32.81 64.37 17.61
N VAL A 87 -33.92 64.10 16.90
CA VAL A 87 -34.72 65.13 16.22
C VAL A 87 -36.10 65.19 16.88
N PRO A 88 -36.42 66.27 17.64
CA PRO A 88 -37.71 66.39 18.30
C PRO A 88 -38.89 66.40 17.31
N GLY A 89 -39.94 65.62 17.59
CA GLY A 89 -41.23 65.69 16.88
C GLY A 89 -41.47 64.65 15.77
N MET A 90 -40.55 63.73 15.52
CA MET A 90 -40.78 62.62 14.58
C MET A 90 -41.40 61.38 15.26
N PRO A 91 -42.37 60.69 14.61
CA PRO A 91 -43.05 59.53 15.19
C PRO A 91 -42.24 58.24 15.08
N GLY A 92 -42.20 57.45 16.16
CA GLY A 92 -41.55 56.14 16.22
C GLY A 92 -40.03 56.19 16.48
N MET A 93 -39.29 55.20 15.99
CA MET A 93 -37.81 55.17 16.02
C MET A 93 -37.17 56.19 15.06
N ALA A 94 -37.96 56.80 14.17
CA ALA A 94 -37.52 57.90 13.33
C ALA A 94 -37.32 59.12 14.24
N GLY A 95 -36.08 59.47 14.57
CA GLY A 95 -35.72 60.54 15.50
C GLY A 95 -34.99 60.11 16.76
N ALA A 96 -34.74 58.80 16.96
CA ALA A 96 -33.93 58.30 18.08
C ALA A 96 -32.43 58.60 17.86
N ALA A 97 -31.73 59.02 18.93
CA ALA A 97 -30.27 59.10 18.96
C ALA A 97 -29.66 57.74 19.34
N ASN A 98 -28.38 57.54 19.01
CA ASN A 98 -27.58 56.37 19.43
C ASN A 98 -28.17 55.03 18.94
N ILE A 99 -28.77 54.99 17.75
CA ILE A 99 -29.30 53.76 17.15
C ILE A 99 -28.13 52.81 16.92
N GLY A 100 -28.22 51.58 17.44
CA GLY A 100 -27.14 50.59 17.36
C GLY A 100 -26.00 50.80 18.35
N ALA A 101 -26.17 51.66 19.37
CA ALA A 101 -25.24 51.73 20.48
C ALA A 101 -25.17 50.40 21.24
N GLY A 102 -23.99 50.08 21.79
CA GLY A 102 -23.73 48.80 22.42
C GLY A 102 -22.24 48.56 22.61
N ALA A 103 -21.81 47.32 22.40
CA ALA A 103 -20.41 46.94 22.47
C ALA A 103 -20.07 45.86 21.45
N ARG A 104 -18.86 45.94 20.89
CA ARG A 104 -18.23 44.87 20.10
C ARG A 104 -17.24 44.15 21.01
N GLU A 105 -17.22 42.83 20.95
CA GLU A 105 -16.24 42.00 21.64
C GLU A 105 -15.17 41.49 20.67
N ILE A 106 -13.94 41.38 21.16
CA ILE A 106 -12.81 40.71 20.50
C ILE A 106 -12.20 39.78 21.55
N SER A 107 -12.52 38.51 21.44
CA SER A 107 -12.13 37.46 22.39
C SER A 107 -11.01 36.59 21.82
N GLY A 108 -10.19 35.99 22.68
CA GLY A 108 -9.14 35.05 22.28
C GLY A 108 -8.47 34.43 23.50
N ILE A 109 -7.33 33.77 23.28
CA ILE A 109 -6.44 33.27 24.32
C ILE A 109 -5.15 34.07 24.34
N VAL A 110 -4.57 34.30 25.52
CA VAL A 110 -3.27 34.97 25.65
C VAL A 110 -2.16 33.99 25.30
N THR A 111 -1.46 34.22 24.20
CA THR A 111 -0.34 33.38 23.73
C THR A 111 1.02 33.97 24.04
N GLY A 112 1.07 35.24 24.44
CA GLY A 112 2.28 35.93 24.88
C GLY A 112 1.96 37.00 25.89
N ALA A 113 2.85 37.18 26.87
CA ALA A 113 2.74 38.22 27.89
C ALA A 113 4.14 38.73 28.22
N ARG A 114 4.31 40.04 28.29
CA ARG A 114 5.60 40.70 28.53
C ARG A 114 5.42 41.89 29.47
N PHE A 115 6.35 42.04 30.41
CA PHE A 115 6.54 43.29 31.14
C PHE A 115 7.48 44.21 30.36
N GLU A 116 7.08 45.46 30.11
CA GLU A 116 7.84 46.43 29.29
C GLU A 116 8.49 47.56 30.09
N GLY A 117 8.23 47.63 31.39
CA GLY A 117 8.82 48.62 32.29
C GLY A 117 7.78 49.50 32.97
N GLN A 118 8.25 50.59 33.57
CA GLN A 118 7.43 51.52 34.35
C GLN A 118 7.42 52.90 33.70
N LEU A 119 6.24 53.53 33.66
CA LEU A 119 6.05 54.89 33.17
C LEU A 119 5.01 55.60 34.05
N ASN A 120 5.34 56.80 34.56
CA ASN A 120 4.40 57.68 35.27
C ASN A 120 3.62 56.99 36.41
N ARG A 121 4.32 56.24 37.29
CA ARG A 121 3.75 55.47 38.42
C ARG A 121 2.87 54.27 38.03
N GLN A 122 2.78 53.93 36.74
CA GLN A 122 2.10 52.73 36.24
C GLN A 122 3.13 51.77 35.61
N CYS A 123 2.83 50.48 35.64
CA CYS A 123 3.62 49.44 34.99
C CYS A 123 2.98 49.07 33.65
N ARG A 124 3.80 48.93 32.60
CA ARG A 124 3.36 48.57 31.25
C ARG A 124 3.55 47.09 30.98
N TYR A 125 2.49 46.48 30.47
CA TYR A 125 2.48 45.10 30.02
C TYR A 125 2.01 45.04 28.57
N ARG A 126 2.55 44.08 27.81
CA ARG A 126 2.12 43.77 26.45
C ARG A 126 1.64 42.34 26.39
N LEU A 127 0.40 42.14 25.96
CA LEU A 127 -0.20 40.83 25.77
C LEU A 127 -0.42 40.57 24.28
N THR A 128 -0.15 39.34 23.84
CA THR A 128 -0.52 38.86 22.50
C THR A 128 -1.70 37.93 22.64
N MET A 129 -2.80 38.25 21.97
CA MET A 129 -4.05 37.49 21.96
C MET A 129 -4.29 36.90 20.58
N ARG A 130 -4.58 35.60 20.53
CA ARG A 130 -4.87 34.84 19.29
C ARG A 130 -6.07 33.93 19.49
N PRO A 131 -6.74 33.45 18.43
CA PRO A 131 -7.80 32.47 18.57
C PRO A 131 -7.27 31.13 19.05
N TRP A 132 -8.16 30.33 19.62
CA TRP A 132 -7.89 28.96 20.06
C TRP A 132 -7.27 28.08 18.96
N ILE A 133 -7.61 28.31 17.68
CA ILE A 133 -7.10 27.50 16.57
C ILE A 133 -5.57 27.61 16.41
N TYR A 134 -4.95 28.65 16.97
CA TYR A 134 -3.49 28.73 17.08
C TYR A 134 -2.87 27.53 17.82
N LEU A 135 -3.59 26.93 18.76
CA LEU A 135 -3.14 25.73 19.47
C LEU A 135 -2.97 24.53 18.51
N ALA A 136 -3.73 24.49 17.41
CA ALA A 136 -3.59 23.46 16.38
C ALA A 136 -2.35 23.65 15.51
N ASP A 137 -1.75 24.84 15.51
CA ASP A 137 -0.47 25.09 14.85
C ASP A 137 0.73 24.67 15.72
N LEU A 138 0.51 24.40 17.01
CA LEU A 138 1.55 23.94 17.94
C LEU A 138 1.70 22.40 17.98
N ARG A 139 0.81 21.66 17.30
CA ARG A 139 0.84 20.21 17.22
C ARG A 139 1.01 19.76 15.78
N SER A 140 1.88 18.78 15.55
CA SER A 140 2.04 18.09 14.27
C SER A 140 1.94 16.58 14.43
N ASP A 141 1.57 15.90 13.35
CA ASP A 141 1.34 14.46 13.36
C ASP A 141 1.55 13.80 11.98
N TYR A 142 1.56 12.48 11.98
CA TYR A 142 1.38 11.63 10.81
C TYR A 142 0.15 10.76 11.00
N ARG A 143 -0.91 11.00 10.22
CA ARG A 143 -2.21 10.33 10.38
C ARG A 143 -2.83 9.99 9.04
N ILE A 144 -3.56 8.88 9.01
CA ILE A 144 -4.30 8.40 7.84
C ILE A 144 -5.79 8.50 8.13
N PHE A 145 -6.53 9.12 7.22
CA PHE A 145 -7.99 9.22 7.23
C PHE A 145 -8.53 8.45 6.01
N GLN A 146 -9.49 7.56 6.23
CA GLN A 146 -10.04 6.68 5.20
C GLN A 146 -11.56 6.78 5.14
N ASN A 147 -12.10 6.88 3.92
CA ASN A 147 -13.53 6.93 3.64
C ASN A 147 -14.26 8.04 4.43
N ARG A 148 -13.61 9.19 4.55
CA ARG A 148 -14.14 10.39 5.22
C ARG A 148 -14.28 11.53 4.23
N SER A 149 -15.33 12.30 4.38
CA SER A 149 -15.47 13.60 3.72
C SER A 149 -14.56 14.64 4.40
N VAL A 150 -14.28 15.73 3.70
CA VAL A 150 -13.39 16.78 4.19
C VAL A 150 -13.90 17.38 5.49
N ASP A 151 -15.20 17.63 5.60
CA ASP A 151 -15.79 18.17 6.82
C ASP A 151 -15.76 17.15 7.97
N GLU A 152 -15.90 15.84 7.71
CA GLU A 152 -15.70 14.80 8.74
C GLU A 152 -14.22 14.74 9.21
N ILE A 153 -13.24 14.93 8.31
CA ILE A 153 -11.82 14.97 8.66
C ILE A 153 -11.53 16.19 9.53
N VAL A 154 -12.04 17.36 9.14
CA VAL A 154 -11.90 18.60 9.92
C VAL A 154 -12.50 18.41 11.31
N ASP A 155 -13.69 17.80 11.41
CA ASP A 155 -14.30 17.50 12.71
C ASP A 155 -13.39 16.61 13.57
N GLU A 156 -12.87 15.52 13.01
CA GLU A 156 -11.99 14.58 13.72
C GLU A 156 -10.72 15.24 14.25
N VAL A 157 -10.13 16.16 13.49
CA VAL A 157 -8.94 16.92 13.91
C VAL A 157 -9.29 17.94 14.98
N LEU A 158 -10.37 18.71 14.80
CA LEU A 158 -10.74 19.79 15.71
C LEU A 158 -11.33 19.28 17.04
N ASN A 159 -11.92 18.08 17.07
CA ASN A 159 -12.45 17.48 18.30
C ASN A 159 -11.39 17.19 19.38
N ALA A 160 -10.10 17.23 19.03
CA ALA A 160 -9.01 17.15 20.01
C ALA A 160 -8.88 18.42 20.88
N TYR A 161 -9.54 19.53 20.50
CA TYR A 161 -9.48 20.81 21.18
C TYR A 161 -10.83 21.11 21.86
N SER A 162 -10.81 21.57 23.12
CA SER A 162 -12.02 21.81 23.93
C SER A 162 -12.84 23.04 23.52
N TYR A 163 -12.70 23.54 22.29
CA TYR A 163 -13.30 24.79 21.82
C TYR A 163 -14.36 24.53 20.75
N SER A 164 -15.41 25.35 20.76
CA SER A 164 -16.51 25.23 19.79
C SER A 164 -16.17 25.89 18.45
N TYR A 165 -16.65 25.28 17.37
CA TYR A 165 -16.73 25.85 16.03
C TYR A 165 -18.11 25.54 15.44
N ASP A 166 -18.51 26.29 14.41
CA ASP A 166 -19.78 26.13 13.71
C ASP A 166 -19.52 25.84 12.22
N LYS A 167 -20.40 25.04 11.61
CA LYS A 167 -20.35 24.71 10.17
C LYS A 167 -21.60 25.26 9.49
N ARG A 168 -21.44 26.29 8.67
CA ARG A 168 -22.49 26.87 7.81
C ARG A 168 -22.17 26.55 6.36
N LEU A 169 -22.02 25.27 6.09
CA LEU A 169 -21.67 24.72 4.78
C LEU A 169 -22.94 24.39 3.99
N SER A 170 -22.96 24.72 2.70
CA SER A 170 -24.05 24.40 1.76
C SER A 170 -23.65 23.29 0.78
N GLY A 171 -22.35 23.11 0.55
CA GLY A 171 -21.79 22.10 -0.32
C GLY A 171 -21.89 20.69 0.27
N ARG A 172 -21.92 19.70 -0.63
CA ARG A 172 -21.73 18.29 -0.26
C ARG A 172 -20.33 17.87 -0.67
N TYR A 173 -19.54 17.41 0.29
CA TYR A 173 -18.16 16.98 0.06
C TYR A 173 -18.10 15.47 -0.11
N PRO A 174 -17.40 14.97 -1.14
CA PRO A 174 -17.29 13.54 -1.37
C PRO A 174 -16.44 12.88 -0.29
N LYS A 175 -16.69 11.58 -0.07
CA LYS A 175 -15.82 10.77 0.77
C LYS A 175 -14.52 10.50 0.04
N LEU A 176 -13.42 10.92 0.65
CA LEU A 176 -12.07 10.65 0.20
C LEU A 176 -11.71 9.21 0.61
N GLY A 177 -11.26 8.40 -0.35
CA GLY A 177 -10.86 7.02 -0.08
C GLY A 177 -9.65 6.95 0.85
N TYR A 178 -8.71 7.89 0.69
CA TYR A 178 -7.47 7.95 1.44
C TYR A 178 -6.95 9.40 1.50
N GLN A 179 -6.67 9.88 2.70
CA GLN A 179 -6.13 11.21 2.94
C GLN A 179 -5.13 11.17 4.10
N VAL A 180 -3.93 11.71 3.90
CA VAL A 180 -2.82 11.65 4.86
C VAL A 180 -2.48 13.06 5.37
N GLN A 181 -2.40 13.21 6.69
CA GLN A 181 -1.65 14.28 7.33
C GLN A 181 -0.20 13.82 7.42
N TYR A 182 0.72 14.49 6.72
CA TYR A 182 2.09 14.00 6.54
C TYR A 182 3.13 15.01 7.06
N GLY A 183 3.43 14.93 8.36
CA GLY A 183 4.47 15.76 8.98
C GLY A 183 4.16 17.25 9.02
N GLU A 184 2.88 17.60 8.89
CA GLU A 184 2.35 18.96 8.94
C GLU A 184 1.58 19.19 10.26
N THR A 185 1.40 20.46 10.65
CA THR A 185 0.63 20.80 11.85
C THR A 185 -0.85 20.47 11.66
N ASP A 186 -1.58 20.23 12.75
CA ASP A 186 -3.03 19.97 12.70
C ASP A 186 -3.75 21.13 11.99
N PHE A 187 -3.31 22.37 12.23
CA PHE A 187 -3.80 23.55 11.52
C PHE A 187 -3.45 23.54 10.02
N ALA A 188 -2.18 23.31 9.65
CA ALA A 188 -1.76 23.29 8.24
C ALA A 188 -2.54 22.25 7.43
N PHE A 189 -2.77 21.07 8.01
CA PHE A 189 -3.53 19.99 7.40
C PHE A 189 -4.98 20.38 7.08
N ILE A 190 -5.74 20.83 8.09
CA ILE A 190 -7.13 21.24 7.85
C ILE A 190 -7.20 22.46 6.94
N GLN A 191 -6.23 23.38 7.06
CA GLN A 191 -6.18 24.59 6.26
C GLN A 191 -5.99 24.26 4.78
N ARG A 192 -5.06 23.35 4.42
CA ARG A 192 -4.89 22.95 3.02
C ARG A 192 -6.14 22.24 2.48
N LEU A 193 -6.78 21.38 3.27
CA LEU A 193 -7.99 20.67 2.85
C LEU A 193 -9.16 21.63 2.62
N MET A 194 -9.37 22.57 3.55
CA MET A 194 -10.38 23.62 3.39
C MET A 194 -10.07 24.47 2.14
N GLN A 195 -8.80 24.83 1.93
CA GLN A 195 -8.37 25.57 0.75
C GLN A 195 -8.62 24.80 -0.55
N GLU A 196 -8.35 23.48 -0.57
CA GLU A 196 -8.55 22.54 -1.68
C GLU A 196 -10.03 22.34 -2.05
N HIS A 197 -10.92 22.40 -1.06
CA HIS A 197 -12.37 22.22 -1.29
C HIS A 197 -13.19 23.52 -1.26
N GLY A 198 -12.52 24.67 -1.11
CA GLY A 198 -13.17 25.98 -1.18
C GLY A 198 -13.91 26.38 0.10
N ILE A 199 -13.69 25.66 1.20
CA ILE A 199 -14.15 26.04 2.54
C ILE A 199 -13.23 27.13 3.06
N TYR A 200 -13.80 28.20 3.57
CA TYR A 200 -13.08 29.25 4.27
C TYR A 200 -13.74 29.49 5.62
N TRP A 201 -13.17 30.37 6.42
CA TRP A 201 -13.63 30.55 7.79
C TRP A 201 -13.33 31.95 8.32
N PHE A 202 -14.06 32.33 9.36
CA PHE A 202 -13.89 33.57 10.12
C PHE A 202 -14.27 33.35 11.58
N PHE A 203 -14.22 34.39 12.41
CA PHE A 203 -14.59 34.31 13.81
C PHE A 203 -15.79 35.18 14.13
N GLU A 204 -16.65 34.67 15.01
CA GLU A 204 -17.70 35.44 15.67
C GLU A 204 -17.34 35.55 17.16
N HIS A 205 -17.50 36.75 17.72
CA HIS A 205 -17.19 37.06 19.11
C HIS A 205 -18.48 37.43 19.84
N THR A 206 -18.85 36.67 20.86
CA THR A 206 -20.06 36.92 21.63
C THR A 206 -19.96 36.30 23.02
N ASN A 207 -20.47 37.00 24.03
CA ASN A 207 -20.49 36.54 25.42
C ASN A 207 -19.10 36.13 25.93
N GLN A 208 -18.07 36.91 25.59
CA GLN A 208 -16.68 36.71 25.97
C GLN A 208 -16.03 35.43 25.40
N VAL A 209 -16.62 34.85 24.36
CA VAL A 209 -16.10 33.66 23.66
C VAL A 209 -16.01 33.96 22.18
N HIS A 210 -14.93 33.51 21.54
CA HIS A 210 -14.80 33.49 20.09
C HIS A 210 -15.12 32.10 19.53
N ARG A 211 -15.81 32.05 18.40
CA ARG A 211 -16.17 30.82 17.69
C ARG A 211 -15.67 30.88 16.25
N MET A 212 -14.98 29.83 15.82
CA MET A 212 -14.60 29.67 14.42
C MET A 212 -15.83 29.24 13.62
N VAL A 213 -16.12 29.88 12.49
CA VAL A 213 -17.27 29.58 11.63
C VAL A 213 -16.78 29.18 10.25
N LEU A 214 -17.05 27.94 9.85
CA LEU A 214 -16.67 27.39 8.54
C LEU A 214 -17.81 27.64 7.55
N VAL A 215 -17.45 28.16 6.38
CA VAL A 215 -18.37 28.62 5.33
C VAL A 215 -17.86 28.28 3.94
N ASP A 216 -18.79 28.14 2.99
CA ASP A 216 -18.49 27.86 1.58
C ASP A 216 -19.35 28.68 0.61
N HIS A 217 -20.13 29.64 1.09
CA HIS A 217 -21.03 30.45 0.27
C HIS A 217 -21.33 31.79 0.94
N LEU A 218 -21.70 32.78 0.12
CA LEU A 218 -21.96 34.15 0.58
C LEU A 218 -23.14 34.26 1.54
N GLY A 219 -24.18 33.43 1.37
CA GLY A 219 -25.38 33.43 2.21
C GLY A 219 -25.14 33.05 3.67
N ALA A 220 -23.96 32.52 4.01
CA ALA A 220 -23.59 32.24 5.40
C ALA A 220 -23.12 33.49 6.18
N HIS A 221 -22.80 34.58 5.47
CA HIS A 221 -22.41 35.86 6.07
C HIS A 221 -23.63 36.71 6.39
N LYS A 222 -23.51 37.54 7.42
CA LYS A 222 -24.57 38.44 7.89
C LYS A 222 -24.05 39.86 7.97
N PRO A 223 -24.92 40.87 7.86
CA PRO A 223 -24.58 42.22 8.26
C PRO A 223 -24.13 42.23 9.73
N VAL A 224 -23.32 43.22 10.08
CA VAL A 224 -22.95 43.46 11.47
C VAL A 224 -24.19 43.65 12.36
N GLU A 225 -24.11 43.23 13.63
CA GLU A 225 -25.26 43.20 14.53
C GLU A 225 -25.83 44.60 14.78
N SER A 226 -24.94 45.57 15.06
CA SER A 226 -25.32 46.96 15.24
C SER A 226 -26.04 47.50 14.00
N ALA A 227 -27.13 48.23 14.21
CA ALA A 227 -27.93 48.83 13.13
C ALA A 227 -27.38 50.18 12.65
N ALA A 228 -26.56 50.85 13.46
CA ALA A 228 -25.51 51.73 12.94
C ALA A 228 -24.57 50.88 12.06
N TYR A 229 -23.49 51.29 11.43
CA TYR A 229 -22.55 50.35 10.74
C TYR A 229 -23.05 49.44 9.57
N ARG A 230 -24.31 49.01 9.47
CA ARG A 230 -24.86 48.29 8.30
C ARG A 230 -24.84 49.16 7.05
N THR A 231 -24.91 50.47 7.22
CA THR A 231 -24.69 51.45 6.15
C THR A 231 -23.73 52.50 6.65
N LEU A 232 -22.57 52.58 6.01
CA LEU A 232 -21.52 53.54 6.34
C LEU A 232 -21.41 54.58 5.23
N ARG A 233 -21.39 55.85 5.62
CA ARG A 233 -21.21 56.95 4.70
C ARG A 233 -19.73 57.25 4.49
N TYR A 234 -19.39 57.54 3.24
CA TYR A 234 -18.11 58.09 2.86
C TYR A 234 -18.14 59.61 2.97
N TYR A 235 -17.13 60.19 3.61
CA TYR A 235 -16.85 61.63 3.55
C TYR A 235 -15.37 61.84 3.25
N PRO A 236 -15.00 62.72 2.31
CA PRO A 236 -13.61 62.93 1.97
C PRO A 236 -12.82 63.52 3.17
N PRO A 237 -11.49 63.35 3.21
CA PRO A 237 -10.66 63.89 4.28
C PRO A 237 -10.88 65.40 4.47
N GLY A 238 -10.89 65.86 5.72
CA GLY A 238 -11.06 67.28 6.08
C GLY A 238 -12.46 67.68 6.56
N HIS A 239 -13.44 66.79 6.45
CA HIS A 239 -14.74 66.97 7.07
C HIS A 239 -14.68 66.73 8.58
N LYS A 240 -15.23 67.65 9.38
CA LYS A 240 -15.42 67.45 10.83
C LYS A 240 -16.88 67.15 11.09
N ILE A 241 -17.20 65.87 11.14
CA ILE A 241 -18.55 65.36 11.37
C ILE A 241 -18.56 64.67 12.72
N ASP A 242 -19.59 64.95 13.50
CA ASP A 242 -19.83 64.34 14.81
C ASP A 242 -20.51 62.96 14.64
N ALA A 243 -19.85 62.07 13.89
CA ALA A 243 -20.26 60.70 13.63
C ALA A 243 -19.06 59.87 13.15
N GLU A 244 -19.15 58.55 13.24
CA GLU A 244 -18.17 57.64 12.63
C GLU A 244 -18.44 57.53 11.12
N TYR A 245 -17.38 57.60 10.31
CA TYR A 245 -17.51 57.52 8.86
C TYR A 245 -16.27 56.91 8.19
N ILE A 246 -16.43 56.52 6.93
CA ILE A 246 -15.33 56.08 6.09
C ILE A 246 -14.70 57.31 5.45
N ASP A 247 -13.43 57.57 5.74
CA ASP A 247 -12.70 58.74 5.23
C ASP A 247 -11.84 58.43 3.99
N ARG A 248 -11.54 57.14 3.81
CA ARG A 248 -10.76 56.61 2.70
C ARG A 248 -11.44 55.37 2.15
N PHE A 249 -11.64 55.34 0.84
CA PHE A 249 -12.18 54.18 0.15
C PHE A 249 -11.66 54.17 -1.29
N SER A 250 -11.10 53.05 -1.73
CA SER A 250 -10.60 52.82 -3.08
C SER A 250 -11.16 51.51 -3.61
N THR A 251 -11.52 51.49 -4.90
CA THR A 251 -11.88 50.28 -5.62
C THR A 251 -10.75 49.90 -6.57
N GLU A 252 -10.41 48.62 -6.64
CA GLU A 252 -9.30 48.07 -7.39
C GLU A 252 -9.77 46.96 -8.34
N GLU A 253 -9.24 47.00 -9.56
CA GLU A 253 -9.57 46.08 -10.65
C GLU A 253 -8.27 45.46 -11.20
N HIS A 254 -8.26 44.14 -11.39
CA HIS A 254 -7.09 43.40 -11.88
C HIS A 254 -7.45 42.42 -13.00
N ILE A 255 -6.55 42.30 -13.99
CA ILE A 255 -6.61 41.22 -14.98
C ILE A 255 -6.47 39.87 -14.27
N ARG A 256 -7.35 38.94 -14.63
CA ARG A 256 -7.34 37.56 -14.14
C ARG A 256 -7.58 36.60 -15.32
N PRO A 257 -7.00 35.39 -15.29
CA PRO A 257 -7.43 34.30 -16.16
C PRO A 257 -8.95 34.11 -16.05
N GLY A 258 -9.60 33.74 -17.16
CA GLY A 258 -11.04 33.48 -17.19
C GLY A 258 -11.40 32.02 -17.36
N ARG A 259 -10.41 31.13 -17.50
CA ARG A 259 -10.59 29.68 -17.60
C ARG A 259 -9.66 28.94 -16.66
N TRP A 260 -10.18 27.87 -16.06
CA TRP A 260 -9.43 26.90 -15.28
C TRP A 260 -9.69 25.51 -15.82
N ALA A 261 -8.63 24.81 -16.24
CA ALA A 261 -8.69 23.45 -16.76
C ALA A 261 -7.85 22.51 -15.88
N THR A 262 -8.30 21.27 -15.73
CA THR A 262 -7.56 20.23 -14.99
C THR A 262 -7.93 18.84 -15.48
N GLY A 263 -7.08 17.86 -15.20
CA GLY A 263 -7.26 16.45 -15.55
C GLY A 263 -6.66 15.53 -14.49
N ASP A 264 -7.03 14.26 -14.53
CA ASP A 264 -6.37 13.21 -13.76
C ASP A 264 -6.44 11.85 -14.50
N PHE A 265 -5.89 10.80 -13.91
CA PHE A 265 -5.94 9.44 -14.43
C PHE A 265 -6.49 8.46 -13.38
N ASP A 266 -7.50 7.69 -13.76
CA ASP A 266 -8.03 6.58 -12.96
C ASP A 266 -7.70 5.25 -13.62
N PHE A 267 -6.87 4.43 -12.97
CA PHE A 267 -6.47 3.13 -13.50
C PHE A 267 -7.62 2.11 -13.52
N GLU A 268 -8.68 2.30 -12.71
CA GLU A 268 -9.87 1.45 -12.75
C GLU A 268 -10.74 1.76 -13.99
N LYS A 269 -10.57 2.96 -14.57
CA LYS A 269 -11.28 3.44 -15.76
C LYS A 269 -10.30 4.17 -16.71
N PRO A 270 -9.32 3.48 -17.30
CA PRO A 270 -8.19 4.12 -17.98
C PRO A 270 -8.55 4.95 -19.21
N ASN A 271 -9.73 4.74 -19.79
CA ASN A 271 -10.26 5.49 -20.94
C ASN A 271 -11.29 6.56 -20.56
N ALA A 272 -11.54 6.80 -19.27
CA ALA A 272 -12.48 7.82 -18.84
C ALA A 272 -11.95 9.23 -19.16
N ASP A 273 -12.81 10.08 -19.74
CA ASP A 273 -12.49 11.49 -19.93
C ASP A 273 -12.66 12.26 -18.62
N LEU A 274 -11.54 12.37 -17.90
CA LEU A 274 -11.43 13.14 -16.66
C LEU A 274 -11.04 14.60 -16.91
N GLY A 275 -10.86 15.06 -18.15
CA GLY A 275 -10.57 16.46 -18.45
C GLY A 275 -11.77 17.36 -18.15
N VAL A 276 -11.60 18.32 -17.25
CA VAL A 276 -12.65 19.29 -16.88
C VAL A 276 -12.16 20.72 -17.08
N GLU A 277 -13.09 21.61 -17.43
CA GLU A 277 -12.85 23.05 -17.55
C GLU A 277 -13.99 23.82 -16.88
N ASN A 278 -13.65 24.91 -16.19
CA ASN A 278 -14.60 25.92 -15.77
C ASN A 278 -14.20 27.29 -16.33
N ALA A 279 -15.16 28.00 -16.93
CA ALA A 279 -14.96 29.33 -17.51
C ALA A 279 -15.83 30.37 -16.80
N LEU A 280 -15.19 31.43 -16.29
CA LEU A 280 -15.86 32.56 -15.65
C LEU A 280 -15.11 33.88 -15.95
N PRO A 281 -15.01 34.29 -17.22
CA PRO A 281 -14.26 35.48 -17.62
C PRO A 281 -14.89 36.77 -17.07
N ARG A 282 -14.04 37.73 -16.71
CA ARG A 282 -14.44 39.11 -16.38
C ARG A 282 -14.60 39.94 -17.66
N ASP A 283 -15.34 41.04 -17.63
CA ASP A 283 -15.46 41.96 -18.78
C ASP A 283 -14.23 42.88 -18.88
N THR A 284 -13.07 42.28 -19.16
CA THR A 284 -11.78 42.96 -19.32
C THR A 284 -11.07 42.44 -20.56
N ALA A 285 -10.16 43.22 -21.14
CA ALA A 285 -9.26 42.70 -22.16
C ALA A 285 -8.44 41.51 -21.61
N HIS A 286 -8.08 40.56 -22.48
CA HIS A 286 -7.33 39.34 -22.13
C HIS A 286 -7.98 38.42 -21.08
N ASN A 287 -9.31 38.49 -20.91
CA ASN A 287 -10.08 37.63 -20.01
C ASN A 287 -10.17 36.16 -20.45
N GLY A 288 -9.73 35.81 -21.66
CA GLY A 288 -9.79 34.44 -22.19
C GLY A 288 -8.63 33.53 -21.79
N LEU A 289 -7.63 34.03 -21.06
CA LEU A 289 -6.45 33.25 -20.66
C LEU A 289 -6.84 32.07 -19.76
N GLU A 290 -6.21 30.93 -20.00
CA GLU A 290 -6.40 29.68 -19.27
C GLU A 290 -5.28 29.44 -18.25
N ARG A 291 -5.64 28.80 -17.13
CA ARG A 291 -4.72 28.07 -16.27
C ARG A 291 -5.03 26.59 -16.29
N TYR A 292 -4.03 25.77 -16.57
CA TYR A 292 -4.10 24.32 -16.51
C TYR A 292 -3.36 23.78 -15.27
N GLU A 293 -3.99 22.88 -14.50
CA GLU A 293 -3.39 22.22 -13.33
C GLU A 293 -3.44 20.68 -13.46
N TRP A 294 -2.31 20.02 -13.18
CA TRP A 294 -2.17 18.56 -13.14
C TRP A 294 -1.26 18.13 -11.97
N PRO A 295 -1.60 17.03 -11.26
CA PRO A 295 -2.86 16.29 -11.33
C PRO A 295 -4.01 17.05 -10.63
N GLY A 296 -5.24 16.71 -10.98
CA GLY A 296 -6.44 17.37 -10.46
C GLY A 296 -6.95 16.87 -9.10
N ASP A 297 -6.47 15.71 -8.64
CA ASP A 297 -6.84 15.04 -7.38
C ASP A 297 -8.28 14.54 -7.28
N TYR A 298 -8.74 13.88 -8.34
CA TYR A 298 -10.05 13.23 -8.39
C TYR A 298 -10.07 12.03 -9.35
N THR A 299 -10.98 11.08 -9.10
CA THR A 299 -11.26 9.93 -9.97
C THR A 299 -12.66 9.99 -10.61
N ALA A 300 -13.48 10.97 -10.20
CA ALA A 300 -14.82 11.20 -10.74
C ALA A 300 -14.91 12.61 -11.33
N ARG A 301 -15.44 12.69 -12.54
CA ARG A 301 -15.56 13.95 -13.29
C ARG A 301 -16.31 15.05 -12.53
N GLU A 302 -17.42 14.70 -11.86
CA GLU A 302 -18.22 15.65 -11.07
C GLU A 302 -17.41 16.33 -9.95
N HIS A 303 -16.46 15.61 -9.35
CA HIS A 303 -15.56 16.19 -8.34
C HIS A 303 -14.56 17.15 -9.00
N GLY A 304 -14.02 16.78 -10.16
CA GLY A 304 -13.18 17.66 -10.98
C GLY A 304 -13.90 18.96 -11.33
N GLU A 305 -15.16 18.90 -11.76
CA GLU A 305 -15.98 20.08 -12.08
C GLU A 305 -16.17 21.00 -10.87
N HIS A 306 -16.37 20.41 -9.68
CA HIS A 306 -16.44 21.17 -8.43
C HIS A 306 -15.11 21.87 -8.10
N LEU A 307 -13.98 21.15 -8.16
CA LEU A 307 -12.66 21.70 -7.89
C LEU A 307 -12.30 22.81 -8.90
N ALA A 308 -12.52 22.59 -10.19
CA ALA A 308 -12.29 23.58 -11.24
C ALA A 308 -13.14 24.85 -11.01
N ARG A 309 -14.41 24.72 -10.63
CA ARG A 309 -15.27 25.85 -10.25
C ARG A 309 -14.72 26.61 -9.05
N VAL A 310 -14.33 25.91 -7.97
CA VAL A 310 -13.73 26.53 -6.78
C VAL A 310 -12.47 27.31 -7.15
N ARG A 311 -11.59 26.76 -8.00
CA ARG A 311 -10.38 27.46 -8.46
C ARG A 311 -10.68 28.67 -9.34
N MET A 312 -11.68 28.56 -10.21
CA MET A 312 -12.11 29.65 -11.08
C MET A 312 -12.72 30.80 -10.26
N GLU A 313 -13.60 30.50 -9.30
CA GLU A 313 -14.15 31.48 -8.37
C GLU A 313 -13.06 32.18 -7.54
N GLN A 314 -12.11 31.42 -7.00
CA GLN A 314 -10.94 31.96 -6.29
C GLN A 314 -10.14 32.95 -7.14
N THR A 315 -9.91 32.60 -8.41
CA THR A 315 -9.13 33.42 -9.35
C THR A 315 -9.89 34.68 -9.74
N ARG A 316 -11.18 34.55 -10.06
CA ARG A 316 -12.05 35.67 -10.45
C ARG A 316 -12.26 36.67 -9.31
N ALA A 317 -12.43 36.20 -8.09
CA ALA A 317 -12.75 37.05 -6.94
C ALA A 317 -11.69 38.15 -6.77
N ARG A 318 -10.41 37.80 -6.87
CA ARG A 318 -9.29 38.74 -6.76
C ARG A 318 -9.17 39.76 -7.91
N GLY A 319 -10.05 39.68 -8.90
CA GLY A 319 -10.16 40.68 -9.96
C GLY A 319 -10.82 41.97 -9.48
N GLU A 320 -11.65 41.92 -8.43
CA GLU A 320 -12.35 43.08 -7.88
C GLU A 320 -12.16 43.12 -6.36
N ARG A 321 -11.55 44.19 -5.87
CA ARG A 321 -11.32 44.45 -4.44
C ARG A 321 -11.63 45.89 -4.12
N ALA A 322 -11.91 46.16 -2.86
CA ALA A 322 -11.96 47.50 -2.33
C ALA A 322 -11.13 47.57 -1.05
N SER A 323 -10.51 48.70 -0.80
CA SER A 323 -9.77 48.99 0.42
C SER A 323 -10.33 50.26 1.03
N GLY A 324 -10.48 50.32 2.34
CA GLY A 324 -11.04 51.50 2.98
C GLY A 324 -10.64 51.62 4.44
N GLY A 325 -11.11 52.70 5.07
CA GLY A 325 -10.89 52.93 6.49
C GLY A 325 -11.46 54.24 6.99
N GLY A 326 -11.24 54.48 8.28
CA GLY A 326 -11.71 55.66 8.99
C GLY A 326 -11.85 55.38 10.48
N ASN A 327 -12.50 56.29 11.19
CA ASN A 327 -12.76 56.23 12.63
C ASN A 327 -13.96 55.33 12.98
N VAL A 328 -14.09 54.17 12.31
CA VAL A 328 -15.22 53.24 12.46
C VAL A 328 -14.87 52.10 13.43
N ARG A 329 -15.71 51.85 14.43
CA ARG A 329 -15.46 50.81 15.46
C ARG A 329 -15.92 49.41 15.06
N ASP A 330 -16.99 49.32 14.29
CA ASP A 330 -17.70 48.07 14.00
C ASP A 330 -17.61 47.64 12.53
N ILE A 331 -16.38 47.60 12.01
CA ILE A 331 -16.01 46.86 10.80
C ILE A 331 -15.31 45.57 11.22
N VAL A 332 -15.91 44.44 10.91
CA VAL A 332 -15.52 43.10 11.40
C VAL A 332 -15.28 42.19 10.21
N CYS A 333 -14.21 41.39 10.24
CA CYS A 333 -13.96 40.40 9.20
C CYS A 333 -15.10 39.36 9.15
N GLY A 334 -15.61 39.06 7.96
CA GLY A 334 -16.70 38.10 7.76
C GLY A 334 -18.12 38.67 7.89
N THR A 335 -18.29 39.97 8.14
CA THR A 335 -19.60 40.64 8.07
C THR A 335 -19.76 41.47 6.81
N THR A 336 -21.00 41.89 6.52
CA THR A 336 -21.30 42.79 5.40
C THR A 336 -21.72 44.19 5.85
N PHE A 337 -21.44 45.18 5.00
CA PHE A 337 -21.91 46.56 5.14
C PHE A 337 -22.20 47.20 3.78
N ALA A 338 -23.11 48.16 3.72
CA ALA A 338 -23.37 48.98 2.55
C ALA A 338 -22.58 50.31 2.60
N LEU A 339 -21.87 50.64 1.52
CA LEU A 339 -21.24 51.95 1.36
C LEU A 339 -22.23 52.94 0.73
N ALA A 340 -22.28 54.16 1.26
CA ALA A 340 -23.08 55.25 0.71
C ALA A 340 -22.30 56.57 0.63
N GLY A 341 -22.68 57.47 -0.30
CA GLY A 341 -22.10 58.81 -0.41
C GLY A 341 -20.71 58.89 -1.05
N HIS A 342 -20.19 57.79 -1.61
CA HIS A 342 -18.91 57.79 -2.31
C HIS A 342 -19.04 58.41 -3.73
N PRO A 343 -18.09 59.27 -4.17
CA PRO A 343 -18.18 59.98 -5.46
C PRO A 343 -18.16 59.04 -6.67
N HIS A 344 -17.44 57.92 -6.59
CA HIS A 344 -17.52 56.86 -7.59
C HIS A 344 -18.82 56.08 -7.41
N ALA A 345 -19.82 56.34 -8.25
CA ALA A 345 -21.19 55.84 -8.08
C ALA A 345 -21.27 54.32 -7.90
N SER A 346 -20.52 53.55 -8.71
CA SER A 346 -20.52 52.09 -8.61
C SER A 346 -19.89 51.57 -7.32
N ALA A 347 -19.16 52.38 -6.55
CA ALA A 347 -18.68 51.97 -5.23
C ALA A 347 -19.81 51.95 -4.17
N ASN A 348 -20.95 52.59 -4.40
CA ASN A 348 -22.05 52.63 -3.43
C ASN A 348 -22.90 51.36 -3.49
N ARG A 349 -22.40 50.29 -2.87
CA ARG A 349 -23.04 48.96 -2.85
C ARG A 349 -22.70 48.21 -1.55
N GLU A 350 -23.22 46.99 -1.41
CA GLU A 350 -22.87 46.10 -0.31
C GLU A 350 -21.52 45.39 -0.53
N TYR A 351 -20.72 45.34 0.53
CA TYR A 351 -19.42 44.70 0.58
C TYR A 351 -19.35 43.66 1.70
N LEU A 352 -18.68 42.55 1.41
CA LEU A 352 -18.16 41.60 2.41
C LEU A 352 -16.78 42.06 2.84
N VAL A 353 -16.57 42.25 4.15
CA VAL A 353 -15.26 42.53 4.73
C VAL A 353 -14.44 41.24 4.74
N ILE A 354 -13.38 41.21 3.94
CA ILE A 354 -12.49 40.03 3.83
C ILE A 354 -11.27 40.13 4.74
N GLY A 355 -10.93 41.33 5.19
CA GLY A 355 -9.95 41.56 6.24
C GLY A 355 -10.08 42.94 6.85
N ALA A 356 -9.70 43.09 8.11
CA ALA A 356 -9.77 44.33 8.87
C ALA A 356 -8.59 44.42 9.84
N THR A 357 -7.94 45.58 9.88
CA THR A 357 -6.97 45.96 10.90
C THR A 357 -7.62 47.01 11.80
N PHE A 358 -7.67 46.72 13.10
CA PHE A 358 -8.28 47.56 14.11
C PHE A 358 -7.21 48.11 15.05
N GLU A 359 -7.17 49.44 15.17
CA GLU A 359 -6.28 50.16 16.08
C GLU A 359 -7.11 51.08 16.97
N ALA A 360 -6.93 50.95 18.29
CA ALA A 360 -7.52 51.88 19.25
C ALA A 360 -6.50 52.24 20.33
N THR A 361 -6.43 53.52 20.68
CA THR A 361 -5.58 54.04 21.77
C THR A 361 -6.40 54.92 22.69
N GLU A 362 -6.30 54.65 23.99
CA GLU A 362 -6.78 55.51 25.07
C GLU A 362 -5.66 56.44 25.49
N THR A 363 -5.82 57.75 25.29
CA THR A 363 -4.91 58.76 25.83
C THR A 363 -5.53 59.37 27.09
N GLY A 364 -5.36 58.69 28.22
CA GLY A 364 -5.72 59.20 29.54
C GLY A 364 -4.59 60.05 30.14
N GLY A 365 -4.80 61.37 30.20
CA GLY A 365 -4.04 62.27 31.08
C GLY A 365 -4.85 62.54 32.36
N ALA A 366 -4.17 62.67 33.51
CA ALA A 366 -4.78 62.84 34.83
C ALA A 366 -5.59 64.15 35.06
N SER A 367 -5.98 64.89 34.00
CA SER A 367 -6.53 66.25 34.12
C SER A 367 -7.55 66.70 33.06
N GLY A 368 -8.17 65.79 32.28
CA GLY A 368 -9.21 66.18 31.31
C GLY A 368 -10.02 65.01 30.73
N PRO A 369 -11.09 65.26 29.93
CA PRO A 369 -11.83 64.21 29.26
C PRO A 369 -10.86 63.40 28.38
N GLY A 370 -10.85 62.07 28.57
CA GLY A 370 -9.91 61.18 27.90
C GLY A 370 -10.02 61.32 26.39
N ALA A 371 -8.93 61.71 25.74
CA ALA A 371 -8.86 61.65 24.29
C ALA A 371 -8.67 60.19 23.91
N TYR A 372 -9.39 59.70 22.92
CA TYR A 372 -9.17 58.38 22.33
C TYR A 372 -8.92 58.54 20.83
N ARG A 373 -8.22 57.57 20.24
CA ARG A 373 -8.01 57.49 18.79
C ARG A 373 -8.41 56.11 18.33
N ILE A 374 -9.26 56.04 17.32
CA ILE A 374 -9.67 54.81 16.66
C ILE A 374 -9.38 54.96 15.19
N ASP A 375 -8.75 53.95 14.62
CA ASP A 375 -8.52 53.83 13.20
C ASP A 375 -8.73 52.37 12.78
N THR A 376 -9.62 52.18 11.82
CA THR A 376 -9.83 50.87 11.21
C THR A 376 -9.49 50.98 9.74
N SER A 377 -8.70 50.04 9.24
CA SER A 377 -8.52 49.82 7.81
C SER A 377 -9.04 48.44 7.44
N PHE A 378 -9.55 48.28 6.23
CA PHE A 378 -10.16 47.04 5.81
C PHE A 378 -10.01 46.80 4.32
N VAL A 379 -10.05 45.54 3.94
CA VAL A 379 -10.17 45.06 2.56
C VAL A 379 -11.53 44.39 2.45
N ALA A 380 -12.25 44.72 1.39
CA ALA A 380 -13.58 44.23 1.11
C ALA A 380 -13.69 43.74 -0.34
N GLN A 381 -14.73 42.97 -0.61
CA GLN A 381 -15.16 42.64 -1.97
C GLN A 381 -16.68 42.81 -2.07
N PRO A 382 -17.24 43.06 -3.27
CA PRO A 382 -18.69 43.12 -3.41
C PRO A 382 -19.37 41.87 -2.86
N ALA A 383 -20.48 42.04 -2.14
CA ALA A 383 -21.25 40.93 -1.56
C ALA A 383 -21.99 40.07 -2.61
N THR A 384 -21.70 40.26 -3.90
CA THR A 384 -22.17 39.46 -5.04
C THR A 384 -21.10 38.52 -5.60
N THR A 385 -19.85 38.67 -5.18
CA THR A 385 -18.71 37.90 -5.69
C THR A 385 -18.38 36.78 -4.72
N ALA A 386 -18.40 35.52 -5.18
CA ALA A 386 -18.07 34.38 -4.32
C ALA A 386 -16.63 34.49 -3.80
N PHE A 387 -16.42 34.28 -2.50
CA PHE A 387 -15.09 34.16 -1.92
C PHE A 387 -14.65 32.70 -1.88
N ARG A 388 -13.39 32.46 -2.24
CA ARG A 388 -12.69 31.20 -2.01
C ARG A 388 -11.32 31.52 -1.43
N PRO A 389 -10.84 30.71 -0.47
CA PRO A 389 -9.60 31.01 0.21
C PRO A 389 -8.39 30.88 -0.75
N PRO A 390 -7.33 31.68 -0.56
CA PRO A 390 -6.02 31.43 -1.17
C PRO A 390 -5.51 30.02 -0.85
N ARG A 391 -4.79 29.36 -1.76
CA ARG A 391 -3.95 28.20 -1.40
C ARG A 391 -2.63 28.70 -0.80
N THR A 392 -2.62 29.02 0.49
CA THR A 392 -1.41 29.47 1.20
C THR A 392 -0.58 28.30 1.73
N VAL A 393 -1.23 27.18 2.07
CA VAL A 393 -0.55 25.99 2.58
C VAL A 393 -0.32 25.04 1.41
N ARG A 394 0.94 24.61 1.22
CA ARG A 394 1.29 23.63 0.20
C ARG A 394 1.06 22.23 0.75
N LYS A 395 0.45 21.35 -0.05
CA LYS A 395 0.36 19.92 0.25
C LYS A 395 1.77 19.36 0.51
N PRO A 396 2.02 18.65 1.63
CA PRO A 396 3.31 18.06 1.91
C PRO A 396 3.66 17.02 0.84
N ARG A 397 4.95 16.87 0.55
CA ARG A 397 5.45 15.89 -0.41
C ARG A 397 6.48 14.99 0.24
N THR A 398 6.44 13.72 -0.12
CA THR A 398 7.52 12.77 0.20
C THR A 398 8.77 13.14 -0.60
N ARG A 399 9.95 12.83 -0.06
CA ARG A 399 11.25 13.15 -0.69
C ARG A 399 11.96 11.92 -1.29
N GLY A 400 11.28 10.79 -1.29
CA GLY A 400 11.81 9.52 -1.72
C GLY A 400 10.97 8.36 -1.21
N PRO A 401 11.29 7.14 -1.66
CA PRO A 401 10.56 5.95 -1.26
C PRO A 401 10.77 5.65 0.23
N GLN A 402 9.78 4.95 0.79
CA GLN A 402 9.78 4.49 2.17
C GLN A 402 9.59 2.97 2.19
N THR A 403 9.82 2.33 3.32
CA THR A 403 9.37 0.94 3.50
C THR A 403 8.09 0.88 4.33
N ALA A 404 7.30 -0.15 4.08
CA ALA A 404 6.07 -0.45 4.80
C ALA A 404 5.89 -1.97 4.91
N ILE A 405 5.08 -2.41 5.88
CA ILE A 405 4.77 -3.81 6.08
C ILE A 405 3.40 -4.12 5.47
N VAL A 406 3.29 -5.20 4.72
CA VAL A 406 2.00 -5.65 4.15
C VAL A 406 1.09 -6.14 5.27
N THR A 407 -0.16 -5.69 5.28
CA THR A 407 -1.18 -6.09 6.25
C THR A 407 -2.38 -6.77 5.61
N GLY A 408 -3.16 -7.47 6.43
CA GLY A 408 -4.37 -8.18 6.02
C GLY A 408 -5.14 -8.69 7.23
N PRO A 409 -6.29 -9.34 7.02
CA PRO A 409 -7.09 -9.91 8.10
C PRO A 409 -6.29 -10.95 8.88
N ARG A 410 -6.55 -11.04 10.20
CA ARG A 410 -5.87 -11.97 11.08
C ARG A 410 -5.96 -13.41 10.56
N GLY A 411 -4.82 -14.08 10.48
CA GLY A 411 -4.71 -15.48 10.04
C GLY A 411 -4.67 -15.68 8.53
N GLN A 412 -4.72 -14.62 7.72
CA GLN A 412 -4.51 -14.70 6.28
C GLN A 412 -3.05 -14.42 5.90
N ASP A 413 -2.48 -15.29 5.08
CA ASP A 413 -1.13 -15.15 4.54
C ASP A 413 -1.10 -14.16 3.35
N ILE A 414 -2.17 -14.13 2.56
CA ILE A 414 -2.28 -13.30 1.36
C ILE A 414 -3.59 -12.52 1.43
N TRP A 415 -3.52 -11.20 1.23
CA TRP A 415 -4.69 -10.33 1.17
C TRP A 415 -4.54 -9.37 -0.02
N THR A 416 -5.34 -9.59 -1.06
CA THR A 416 -5.24 -8.87 -2.34
C THR A 416 -6.60 -8.78 -3.01
N ASP A 417 -6.72 -7.90 -4.01
CA ASP A 417 -7.93 -7.69 -4.79
C ASP A 417 -7.75 -8.05 -6.27
N GLN A 418 -8.78 -7.77 -7.09
CA GLN A 418 -8.79 -8.08 -8.52
C GLN A 418 -7.68 -7.42 -9.35
N TYR A 419 -7.00 -6.40 -8.80
CA TYR A 419 -5.91 -5.69 -9.47
C TYR A 419 -4.52 -6.08 -8.92
N GLY A 420 -4.45 -7.05 -7.99
CA GLY A 420 -3.21 -7.43 -7.34
C GLY A 420 -2.70 -6.39 -6.34
N ARG A 421 -3.58 -5.51 -5.83
CA ARG A 421 -3.22 -4.50 -4.82
C ARG A 421 -3.00 -5.17 -3.45
N VAL A 422 -2.29 -4.50 -2.56
CA VAL A 422 -2.08 -4.91 -1.16
C VAL A 422 -2.42 -3.77 -0.21
N LYS A 423 -2.56 -4.08 1.08
CA LYS A 423 -2.68 -3.07 2.15
C LYS A 423 -1.42 -3.02 2.97
N LEU A 424 -1.12 -1.86 3.52
CA LEU A 424 0.17 -1.54 4.11
C LEU A 424 0.00 -0.90 5.49
N LYS A 425 0.99 -1.13 6.35
CA LYS A 425 1.26 -0.39 7.57
C LYS A 425 2.57 0.36 7.39
N PHE A 426 2.49 1.69 7.36
CA PHE A 426 3.67 2.54 7.36
C PHE A 426 4.28 2.63 8.77
N HIS A 427 5.60 2.74 8.85
CA HIS A 427 6.31 2.78 10.14
C HIS A 427 5.99 4.01 10.99
N TRP A 428 5.60 5.12 10.36
CA TRP A 428 5.20 6.35 11.03
C TRP A 428 3.74 6.34 11.48
N ASP A 429 2.92 5.39 11.01
CA ASP A 429 1.52 5.29 11.42
C ASP A 429 1.42 4.72 12.83
N ARG A 430 1.12 5.60 13.79
CA ARG A 430 1.02 5.28 15.21
C ARG A 430 -0.34 4.69 15.61
N SER A 431 -1.27 4.55 14.67
CA SER A 431 -2.55 3.90 14.98
C SER A 431 -2.32 2.47 15.45
N LEU A 432 -3.17 1.98 16.35
CA LEU A 432 -3.13 0.58 16.80
C LEU A 432 -3.69 -0.39 15.75
N VAL A 433 -4.12 0.11 14.60
CA VAL A 433 -4.70 -0.68 13.51
C VAL A 433 -3.58 -1.26 12.66
N ASP A 434 -3.42 -2.59 12.71
CA ASP A 434 -2.40 -3.37 12.01
C ASP A 434 -2.99 -4.48 11.11
N ASP A 435 -4.23 -4.27 10.64
CA ASP A 435 -5.02 -5.25 9.90
C ASP A 435 -5.41 -4.76 8.48
N GLN A 436 -6.47 -5.31 7.89
CA GLN A 436 -7.01 -4.88 6.60
C GLN A 436 -7.54 -3.44 6.56
N ASN A 437 -7.49 -2.69 7.65
CA ASN A 437 -7.92 -1.30 7.72
C ASN A 437 -6.75 -0.32 7.88
N SER A 438 -5.49 -0.79 7.88
CA SER A 438 -4.32 0.09 8.05
C SER A 438 -4.14 1.11 6.93
N SER A 439 -4.47 0.77 5.68
CA SER A 439 -4.38 1.67 4.53
C SER A 439 -5.45 1.43 3.48
N CYS A 440 -5.45 2.31 2.46
CA CYS A 440 -6.08 2.04 1.18
C CYS A 440 -5.43 0.86 0.46
N TRP A 441 -6.05 0.43 -0.64
CA TRP A 441 -5.43 -0.52 -1.56
C TRP A 441 -4.31 0.15 -2.36
N VAL A 442 -3.11 -0.41 -2.28
CA VAL A 442 -1.90 0.11 -2.90
C VAL A 442 -1.51 -0.80 -4.06
N ARG A 443 -1.32 -0.22 -5.26
CA ARG A 443 -0.88 -0.97 -6.45
C ARG A 443 0.55 -1.48 -6.27
N VAL A 444 0.82 -2.63 -6.86
CA VAL A 444 2.13 -3.28 -6.82
C VAL A 444 2.75 -3.28 -8.21
N SER A 445 3.97 -2.76 -8.31
CA SER A 445 4.79 -2.87 -9.50
C SER A 445 5.25 -4.32 -9.67
N TYR A 446 5.09 -4.85 -10.87
CA TYR A 446 5.57 -6.17 -11.26
C TYR A 446 6.67 -6.03 -12.31
N ALA A 447 7.58 -7.00 -12.36
CA ALA A 447 8.69 -7.00 -13.32
C ALA A 447 8.21 -7.00 -14.79
N TRP A 448 7.04 -7.57 -15.06
CA TRP A 448 6.42 -7.58 -16.39
C TRP A 448 4.89 -7.63 -16.28
N SER A 449 4.20 -6.68 -16.91
CA SER A 449 2.74 -6.63 -16.97
C SER A 449 2.25 -6.30 -18.38
N GLY A 450 1.25 -7.05 -18.84
CA GLY A 450 0.58 -6.86 -20.13
C GLY A 450 -0.92 -7.13 -20.03
N ASN A 451 -1.62 -7.06 -21.15
CA ASN A 451 -3.07 -7.29 -21.21
C ASN A 451 -3.41 -8.79 -21.00
N ASN A 452 -3.57 -9.20 -19.74
CA ASN A 452 -3.77 -10.59 -19.30
C ASN A 452 -2.57 -11.53 -19.52
N TYR A 453 -1.35 -11.01 -19.49
CA TYR A 453 -0.11 -11.79 -19.47
C TYR A 453 0.98 -11.06 -18.68
N GLY A 454 2.00 -11.78 -18.19
CA GLY A 454 3.11 -11.19 -17.43
C GLY A 454 3.53 -12.04 -16.23
N GLY A 455 4.30 -11.44 -15.31
CA GLY A 455 4.72 -12.05 -14.05
C GLY A 455 3.97 -11.46 -12.86
N VAL A 456 3.46 -12.31 -11.96
CA VAL A 456 2.70 -11.90 -10.78
C VAL A 456 3.26 -12.54 -9.53
N ASN A 457 3.77 -11.72 -8.60
CA ASN A 457 4.31 -12.13 -7.31
C ASN A 457 3.75 -11.21 -6.22
N ILE A 458 2.55 -11.55 -5.72
CA ILE A 458 1.83 -10.71 -4.75
C ILE A 458 2.58 -10.71 -3.40
N PRO A 459 2.92 -9.53 -2.85
CA PRO A 459 3.49 -9.42 -1.51
C PRO A 459 2.56 -10.05 -0.45
N ARG A 460 3.11 -10.83 0.47
CA ARG A 460 2.34 -11.52 1.53
C ARG A 460 2.28 -10.67 2.79
N VAL A 461 1.27 -10.91 3.63
CA VAL A 461 1.13 -10.25 4.94
C VAL A 461 2.40 -10.47 5.76
N GLY A 462 2.92 -9.38 6.34
CA GLY A 462 4.20 -9.33 7.05
C GLY A 462 5.41 -8.97 6.18
N SER A 463 5.35 -9.13 4.86
CA SER A 463 6.48 -8.80 3.98
C SER A 463 6.78 -7.30 4.00
N GLU A 464 8.06 -6.94 3.93
CA GLU A 464 8.47 -5.54 3.80
C GLU A 464 8.58 -5.14 2.33
N VAL A 465 7.90 -4.05 1.99
CA VAL A 465 7.83 -3.51 0.64
C VAL A 465 8.38 -2.09 0.59
N VAL A 466 8.88 -1.71 -0.57
CA VAL A 466 9.31 -0.34 -0.89
C VAL A 466 8.13 0.38 -1.55
N VAL A 467 7.76 1.52 -1.00
CA VAL A 467 6.62 2.34 -1.41
C VAL A 467 7.14 3.68 -1.90
N ASP A 468 6.87 3.99 -3.16
CA ASP A 468 7.00 5.33 -3.71
C ASP A 468 5.63 6.01 -3.76
N PHE A 469 5.60 7.29 -4.07
CA PHE A 469 4.39 8.10 -4.05
C PHE A 469 4.27 8.87 -5.36
N GLU A 470 3.15 8.74 -6.07
CA GLU A 470 2.97 9.41 -7.36
C GLU A 470 3.07 10.93 -7.20
N HIS A 471 3.96 11.58 -7.96
CA HIS A 471 4.31 13.00 -7.80
C HIS A 471 4.81 13.37 -6.38
N GLY A 472 5.23 12.40 -5.56
CA GLY A 472 5.57 12.60 -4.15
C GLY A 472 4.36 12.89 -3.26
N ASP A 473 3.13 12.61 -3.72
CA ASP A 473 1.90 12.84 -2.96
C ASP A 473 1.66 11.71 -1.93
N PRO A 474 1.67 11.98 -0.62
CA PRO A 474 1.43 10.98 0.42
C PRO A 474 0.10 10.23 0.28
N ASP A 475 -0.88 10.78 -0.44
CA ASP A 475 -2.19 10.16 -0.69
C ASP A 475 -2.16 9.13 -1.83
N ARG A 476 -1.08 9.07 -2.61
CA ARG A 476 -0.94 8.20 -3.80
C ARG A 476 0.23 7.22 -3.68
N PRO A 477 0.20 6.29 -2.72
CA PRO A 477 1.24 5.28 -2.58
C PRO A 477 1.23 4.28 -3.75
N LEU A 478 2.41 3.79 -4.12
CA LEU A 478 2.65 2.73 -5.10
C LEU A 478 3.80 1.85 -4.61
N VAL A 479 3.59 0.54 -4.50
CA VAL A 479 4.66 -0.39 -4.17
C VAL A 479 5.56 -0.56 -5.40
N THR A 480 6.85 -0.22 -5.28
CA THR A 480 7.83 -0.25 -6.37
C THR A 480 8.87 -1.37 -6.22
N GLY A 481 8.95 -2.00 -5.05
CA GLY A 481 9.88 -3.09 -4.79
C GLY A 481 9.60 -3.84 -3.49
N GLN A 482 10.43 -4.85 -3.23
CA GLN A 482 10.38 -5.65 -2.00
C GLN A 482 11.80 -5.81 -1.46
N VAL A 483 11.94 -5.91 -0.14
CA VAL A 483 13.24 -6.07 0.52
C VAL A 483 13.18 -7.16 1.58
N TYR A 484 14.30 -7.86 1.74
CA TYR A 484 14.50 -8.78 2.86
C TYR A 484 14.93 -8.02 4.12
N ASN A 485 14.62 -8.59 5.28
CA ASN A 485 15.00 -8.05 6.58
C ASN A 485 15.30 -9.20 7.58
N ALA A 486 15.59 -8.87 8.83
CA ALA A 486 15.97 -9.88 9.83
C ALA A 486 14.84 -10.89 10.18
N LEU A 487 13.57 -10.53 9.91
CA LEU A 487 12.42 -11.43 10.07
C LEU A 487 12.13 -12.21 8.79
N HIS A 488 12.40 -11.62 7.63
CA HIS A 488 12.25 -12.21 6.31
C HIS A 488 13.60 -12.29 5.61
N MET A 489 14.36 -13.35 5.91
CA MET A 489 15.67 -13.57 5.30
C MET A 489 15.56 -14.06 3.86
N PRO A 490 16.60 -13.83 3.02
CA PRO A 490 16.72 -14.43 1.70
C PRO A 490 16.58 -15.97 1.75
N PRO A 491 16.08 -16.61 0.68
CA PRO A 491 15.80 -18.05 0.66
C PRO A 491 17.06 -18.92 0.76
N TRP A 492 18.24 -18.40 0.42
CA TRP A 492 19.52 -19.09 0.54
C TRP A 492 20.39 -18.41 1.60
N PRO A 493 21.14 -19.18 2.42
CA PRO A 493 22.08 -18.60 3.37
C PRO A 493 23.14 -17.76 2.67
N LEU A 494 23.21 -16.48 3.02
CA LEU A 494 24.21 -15.54 2.54
C LEU A 494 25.18 -15.17 3.67
N PRO A 495 26.48 -14.91 3.38
CA PRO A 495 27.08 -14.77 2.05
C PRO A 495 27.53 -16.09 1.39
N GLU A 496 27.40 -17.24 2.06
CA GLU A 496 27.95 -18.52 1.60
C GLU A 496 27.49 -18.96 0.20
N ASN A 497 26.23 -18.66 -0.16
CA ASN A 497 25.64 -19.04 -1.44
C ASN A 497 25.47 -17.83 -2.40
N ALA A 498 26.46 -16.92 -2.45
CA ALA A 498 26.38 -15.70 -3.25
C ALA A 498 26.27 -15.93 -4.78
N THR A 499 26.64 -17.11 -5.27
CA THR A 499 26.52 -17.51 -6.69
C THR A 499 25.17 -18.14 -7.04
N GLN A 500 24.25 -18.27 -6.07
CA GLN A 500 22.91 -18.82 -6.30
C GLN A 500 21.90 -17.71 -6.62
N SER A 501 21.05 -17.96 -7.62
CA SER A 501 19.98 -17.06 -8.04
C SER A 501 18.72 -17.83 -8.44
N GLY A 502 17.57 -17.14 -8.56
CA GLY A 502 16.29 -17.76 -8.98
C GLY A 502 15.09 -17.43 -8.08
N PHE A 503 14.09 -18.31 -8.10
CA PHE A 503 12.80 -18.12 -7.44
C PHE A 503 12.49 -19.28 -6.50
N MET A 504 12.09 -18.96 -5.27
CA MET A 504 11.54 -19.93 -4.31
C MET A 504 10.19 -19.40 -3.80
N THR A 505 9.15 -20.22 -3.94
CA THR A 505 7.80 -19.93 -3.47
C THR A 505 7.50 -20.73 -2.20
N ARG A 506 6.40 -20.41 -1.50
CA ARG A 506 5.96 -21.13 -0.30
C ARG A 506 4.50 -21.53 -0.39
N SER A 507 4.16 -22.75 0.00
CA SER A 507 2.77 -23.17 0.12
C SER A 507 2.07 -22.35 1.23
N PRO A 508 0.93 -21.67 0.96
CA PRO A 508 0.19 -20.96 1.99
C PRO A 508 -0.23 -21.90 3.13
N ALA A 509 -0.09 -21.46 4.38
CA ALA A 509 -0.36 -22.27 5.59
C ALA A 509 0.38 -23.62 5.69
N GLY A 510 1.37 -23.87 4.82
CA GLY A 510 2.22 -25.06 4.85
C GLY A 510 3.40 -24.92 5.82
N GLY A 511 4.11 -26.02 6.05
CA GLY A 511 5.38 -25.96 6.78
C GLY A 511 6.44 -25.20 5.98
N GLY A 512 7.45 -24.66 6.67
CA GLY A 512 8.57 -23.93 6.07
C GLY A 512 9.44 -24.73 5.10
N GLU A 513 9.10 -25.98 4.78
CA GLU A 513 9.80 -26.83 3.81
C GLU A 513 9.01 -27.02 2.50
N ASN A 514 7.75 -26.59 2.44
CA ASN A 514 6.86 -26.83 1.31
C ASN A 514 6.98 -25.68 0.30
N ALA A 515 7.54 -25.94 -0.88
CA ALA A 515 7.94 -24.89 -1.82
C ALA A 515 8.02 -25.38 -3.27
N ASN A 516 7.71 -24.52 -4.24
CA ASN A 516 8.19 -24.68 -5.62
C ASN A 516 9.43 -23.81 -5.82
N MET A 517 10.41 -24.29 -6.59
CA MET A 517 11.68 -23.58 -6.79
C MET A 517 12.24 -23.76 -8.19
N LEU A 518 12.76 -22.67 -8.76
CA LEU A 518 13.69 -22.67 -9.89
C LEU A 518 14.95 -21.95 -9.44
N ARG A 519 16.09 -22.65 -9.39
CA ARG A 519 17.38 -22.10 -8.93
C ARG A 519 18.46 -22.32 -9.97
N PHE A 520 19.30 -21.32 -10.16
CA PHE A 520 20.55 -21.35 -10.91
C PHE A 520 21.72 -21.25 -9.92
N GLU A 521 22.73 -22.08 -10.10
CA GLU A 521 24.02 -22.04 -9.40
C GLU A 521 25.09 -21.78 -10.45
N ASP A 522 25.85 -20.69 -10.25
CA ASP A 522 26.89 -20.23 -11.18
C ASP A 522 28.31 -20.46 -10.63
N LYS A 523 28.46 -21.24 -9.55
CA LYS A 523 29.78 -21.63 -9.05
C LYS A 523 30.52 -22.47 -10.10
N ALA A 524 31.68 -21.98 -10.52
CA ALA A 524 32.47 -22.61 -11.58
C ALA A 524 32.81 -24.08 -11.30
N GLY A 525 32.49 -24.97 -12.23
CA GLY A 525 32.69 -26.41 -12.11
C GLY A 525 31.63 -27.15 -11.29
N GLU A 526 30.68 -26.43 -10.69
CA GLU A 526 29.56 -26.94 -9.91
C GLU A 526 28.23 -26.32 -10.37
N GLU A 527 28.17 -25.82 -11.61
CA GLU A 527 26.99 -25.14 -12.15
C GLU A 527 25.77 -26.05 -12.15
N GLN A 528 24.61 -25.53 -11.76
CA GLN A 528 23.39 -26.33 -11.64
C GLN A 528 22.13 -25.51 -11.90
N VAL A 529 21.24 -26.06 -12.72
CA VAL A 529 19.82 -25.65 -12.77
C VAL A 529 19.00 -26.66 -11.99
N LYS A 530 18.23 -26.19 -11.00
CA LYS A 530 17.36 -27.02 -10.17
C LYS A 530 15.92 -26.54 -10.28
N LEU A 531 15.07 -27.37 -10.87
CA LEU A 531 13.62 -27.22 -10.87
C LEU A 531 13.03 -28.19 -9.85
N HIS A 532 12.20 -27.68 -8.94
CA HIS A 532 11.51 -28.45 -7.92
C HIS A 532 10.04 -28.04 -7.86
N ALA A 533 9.17 -29.04 -7.96
CA ALA A 533 7.73 -28.90 -7.77
C ALA A 533 7.33 -29.61 -6.47
N GLU A 534 6.60 -28.91 -5.60
CA GLU A 534 6.11 -29.46 -4.32
C GLU A 534 5.11 -30.59 -4.53
N ARG A 535 4.35 -30.54 -5.62
CA ARG A 535 3.25 -31.47 -5.90
C ARG A 535 3.28 -31.94 -7.35
N ASN A 536 2.42 -31.41 -8.20
CA ASN A 536 2.34 -31.80 -9.60
C ASN A 536 3.33 -30.95 -10.41
N TYR A 537 3.95 -31.57 -11.41
CA TYR A 537 4.74 -30.89 -12.42
C TYR A 537 4.14 -31.23 -13.79
N ASP A 538 3.41 -30.28 -14.36
CA ASP A 538 2.74 -30.42 -15.65
C ASP A 538 3.52 -29.64 -16.71
N VAL A 539 3.83 -30.28 -17.83
CA VAL A 539 4.52 -29.67 -18.97
C VAL A 539 3.68 -29.88 -20.22
N SER A 540 3.39 -28.80 -20.94
CA SER A 540 2.71 -28.84 -22.24
C SER A 540 3.60 -28.17 -23.30
N VAL A 541 3.74 -28.84 -24.44
CA VAL A 541 4.50 -28.35 -25.60
C VAL A 541 3.67 -28.58 -26.83
N GLU A 542 3.25 -27.50 -27.49
CA GLU A 542 2.28 -27.55 -28.61
C GLU A 542 2.86 -28.12 -29.91
N ARG A 543 4.19 -28.22 -30.03
CA ARG A 543 4.86 -28.76 -31.22
C ARG A 543 5.89 -29.80 -30.80
N ASP A 544 7.15 -29.42 -30.73
CA ASP A 544 8.26 -30.34 -30.51
C ASP A 544 8.96 -30.06 -29.17
N ALA A 545 9.12 -31.09 -28.36
CA ALA A 545 9.95 -31.05 -27.15
C ALA A 545 11.29 -31.75 -27.42
N THR A 546 12.41 -31.02 -27.31
CA THR A 546 13.76 -31.55 -27.55
C THR A 546 14.59 -31.48 -26.28
N THR A 547 15.21 -32.60 -25.90
CA THR A 547 16.12 -32.68 -24.75
C THR A 547 17.46 -33.22 -25.21
N ALA A 548 18.53 -32.46 -25.02
CA ALA A 548 19.90 -32.88 -25.29
C ALA A 548 20.71 -32.89 -23.98
N VAL A 549 21.33 -34.03 -23.66
CA VAL A 549 22.13 -34.21 -22.43
C VAL A 549 23.52 -34.66 -22.81
N GLY A 550 24.53 -33.82 -22.53
CA GLY A 550 25.92 -34.08 -22.98
C GLY A 550 26.64 -35.22 -22.25
N ARG A 551 26.15 -35.68 -21.09
CA ARG A 551 26.78 -36.76 -20.32
C ARG A 551 25.79 -37.83 -19.88
N LYS A 552 25.07 -37.61 -18.77
CA LYS A 552 24.22 -38.63 -18.14
C LYS A 552 22.84 -38.09 -17.85
N HIS A 553 21.83 -38.92 -18.08
CA HIS A 553 20.43 -38.62 -17.76
C HIS A 553 19.85 -39.71 -16.85
N LEU A 554 19.33 -39.30 -15.68
CA LEU A 554 18.74 -40.18 -14.69
C LEU A 554 17.31 -39.76 -14.40
N THR A 555 16.37 -40.70 -14.51
CA THR A 555 14.98 -40.51 -14.11
C THR A 555 14.59 -41.57 -13.08
N LEU A 556 14.05 -41.11 -11.94
CA LEU A 556 13.60 -41.96 -10.84
C LEU A 556 12.11 -41.72 -10.62
N VAL A 557 11.30 -42.78 -10.65
CA VAL A 557 9.84 -42.70 -10.49
C VAL A 557 9.37 -43.58 -9.33
N GLY A 558 8.46 -43.06 -8.49
CA GLY A 558 7.92 -43.78 -7.33
C GLY A 558 8.76 -43.66 -6.05
N VAL A 559 9.72 -42.74 -6.02
CA VAL A 559 10.56 -42.50 -4.84
C VAL A 559 10.00 -41.32 -4.04
N ASP A 560 9.63 -41.55 -2.78
CA ASP A 560 9.30 -40.48 -1.83
C ASP A 560 10.58 -39.69 -1.50
N LEU A 561 10.74 -38.51 -2.11
CA LEU A 561 11.84 -37.59 -1.79
C LEU A 561 11.43 -36.67 -0.62
N MET A 562 12.38 -36.38 0.27
CA MET A 562 12.14 -35.46 1.40
C MET A 562 12.10 -33.97 0.95
N PRO A 563 11.45 -33.07 1.72
CA PRO A 563 11.29 -31.65 1.39
C PRO A 563 12.59 -30.83 1.32
N VAL A 564 12.46 -29.55 0.95
CA VAL A 564 13.42 -28.68 0.21
C VAL A 564 14.72 -28.28 0.95
N MET A 565 14.97 -28.71 2.18
CA MET A 565 16.10 -28.21 3.00
C MET A 565 17.51 -28.59 2.51
N SER A 566 17.66 -29.33 1.40
CA SER A 566 18.96 -29.80 0.92
C SER A 566 19.42 -29.12 -0.37
N THR A 567 20.59 -28.48 -0.28
CA THR A 567 21.39 -28.00 -1.42
C THR A 567 22.00 -29.13 -2.26
N ARG A 568 21.94 -30.38 -1.79
CA ARG A 568 22.57 -31.55 -2.44
C ARG A 568 21.80 -32.02 -3.67
N SER A 569 22.54 -32.59 -4.63
CA SER A 569 21.97 -33.18 -5.83
C SER A 569 21.05 -34.37 -5.48
N PRO A 570 20.04 -34.68 -6.31
CA PRO A 570 19.22 -35.89 -6.14
C PRO A 570 20.04 -37.18 -6.11
N LEU A 571 21.16 -37.23 -6.86
CA LEU A 571 22.07 -38.37 -6.90
C LEU A 571 22.81 -38.56 -5.56
N GLU A 572 23.35 -37.49 -4.98
CA GLU A 572 24.00 -37.55 -3.65
C GLU A 572 23.01 -37.94 -2.56
N ARG A 573 21.77 -37.46 -2.65
CA ARG A 573 20.70 -37.85 -1.70
C ARG A 573 20.30 -39.31 -1.88
N LEU A 574 20.21 -39.81 -3.11
CA LEU A 574 20.01 -41.23 -3.37
C LEU A 574 21.17 -42.07 -2.83
N ILE A 575 22.42 -41.63 -3.03
CA ILE A 575 23.62 -42.29 -2.51
C ILE A 575 23.62 -42.32 -0.98
N ASP A 576 23.26 -41.22 -0.30
CA ASP A 576 23.16 -41.19 1.16
C ASP A 576 22.01 -42.07 1.69
N LEU A 577 20.85 -42.08 1.02
CA LEU A 577 19.71 -42.93 1.37
C LEU A 577 20.04 -44.42 1.17
N LEU A 578 20.85 -44.74 0.15
CA LEU A 578 21.39 -46.08 -0.11
C LEU A 578 22.50 -46.48 0.87
N ARG A 579 23.34 -45.53 1.31
CA ARG A 579 24.39 -45.78 2.33
C ARG A 579 23.83 -45.96 3.73
N THR A 580 22.73 -45.28 4.07
CA THR A 580 22.09 -45.32 5.39
C THR A 580 21.10 -46.47 5.55
N GLY A 581 20.82 -47.24 4.48
CA GLY A 581 20.03 -48.46 4.55
C GLY A 581 18.59 -48.27 5.07
N GLY A 582 18.02 -47.07 4.91
CA GLY A 582 16.70 -46.76 5.46
C GLY A 582 16.64 -46.66 6.99
N ALA A 583 17.78 -46.59 7.69
CA ALA A 583 17.81 -46.27 9.12
C ALA A 583 17.87 -44.75 9.32
N ALA A 584 16.91 -44.21 10.06
CA ALA A 584 16.96 -42.82 10.52
C ALA A 584 18.26 -42.58 11.31
N SER A 585 19.03 -41.55 10.94
CA SER A 585 20.13 -41.09 11.80
C SER A 585 19.58 -40.68 13.17
N PRO A 586 20.21 -41.10 14.28
CA PRO A 586 19.85 -40.55 15.57
C PRO A 586 20.18 -39.06 15.57
N ALA A 587 19.27 -38.26 16.12
CA ALA A 587 19.49 -36.84 16.36
C ALA A 587 20.84 -36.65 17.07
N ALA A 588 21.67 -35.74 16.56
CA ALA A 588 22.91 -35.36 17.21
C ALA A 588 22.60 -34.89 18.65
N SER A 589 23.11 -35.64 19.61
CA SER A 589 23.09 -35.29 21.02
C SER A 589 23.97 -34.06 21.24
N GLY A 590 23.35 -32.87 21.28
CA GLY A 590 24.01 -31.67 21.78
C GLY A 590 24.39 -31.87 23.24
N GLN A 591 25.67 -31.60 23.57
CA GLN A 591 26.14 -31.51 24.95
C GLN A 591 25.40 -30.39 25.69
N PRO A 592 25.08 -30.56 26.99
CA PRO A 592 24.39 -29.54 27.76
C PRO A 592 25.33 -28.38 28.10
N ALA A 593 25.06 -27.20 27.55
CA ALA A 593 25.59 -25.94 28.08
C ALA A 593 24.77 -25.51 29.31
N ALA A 594 25.48 -24.91 30.26
CA ALA A 594 25.07 -24.66 31.63
C ALA A 594 23.77 -23.88 31.82
N ALA A 595 23.03 -24.26 32.86
CA ALA A 595 21.82 -23.61 33.33
C ALA A 595 22.08 -22.18 33.83
N SER A 596 21.29 -21.23 33.34
CA SER A 596 21.03 -19.95 34.02
C SER A 596 19.53 -19.87 34.35
N ARG A 597 19.24 -19.48 35.59
CA ARG A 597 17.91 -19.44 36.23
C ARG A 597 17.18 -18.14 35.88
N GLN A 598 15.85 -18.20 35.66
CA GLN A 598 14.79 -17.27 36.13
C GLN A 598 13.43 -17.52 35.39
N PRO A 599 12.27 -16.97 35.83
CA PRO A 599 11.43 -17.51 36.90
C PRO A 599 10.04 -17.97 36.42
N SER A 600 9.42 -18.79 37.26
CA SER A 600 8.12 -19.44 37.11
C SER A 600 6.92 -18.48 37.19
N GLY A 601 6.21 -18.29 36.08
CA GLY A 601 4.92 -17.57 36.04
C GLY A 601 3.94 -17.95 34.91
N GLN A 602 4.34 -18.77 33.93
CA GLN A 602 3.51 -19.08 32.75
C GLN A 602 3.23 -20.60 32.54
N GLN A 603 3.55 -21.45 33.52
CA GLN A 603 3.48 -22.91 33.34
C GLN A 603 2.06 -23.50 33.31
N GLN A 604 1.05 -22.84 33.89
CA GLN A 604 -0.31 -23.41 33.94
C GLN A 604 -1.13 -23.16 32.66
N GLN A 605 -0.95 -22.03 31.96
CA GLN A 605 -1.64 -21.77 30.69
C GLN A 605 -1.05 -22.58 29.52
N HIS A 606 0.28 -22.79 29.52
CA HIS A 606 0.93 -23.65 28.52
C HIS A 606 0.55 -25.14 28.68
N GLN A 607 0.30 -25.62 29.91
CA GLN A 607 -0.13 -27.01 30.13
C GLN A 607 -1.54 -27.29 29.60
N GLN A 608 -2.48 -26.35 29.72
CA GLN A 608 -3.83 -26.52 29.17
C GLN A 608 -3.86 -26.42 27.64
N GLN A 609 -3.09 -25.51 27.02
CA GLN A 609 -2.94 -25.46 25.55
C GLN A 609 -2.24 -26.71 24.99
N HIS A 610 -1.24 -27.25 25.69
CA HIS A 610 -0.61 -28.50 25.28
C HIS A 610 -1.54 -29.71 25.38
N GLN A 611 -2.40 -29.79 26.39
CA GLN A 611 -3.38 -30.87 26.50
C GLN A 611 -4.49 -30.78 25.43
N GLN A 612 -4.88 -29.57 25.01
CA GLN A 612 -5.84 -29.38 23.91
C GLN A 612 -5.22 -29.71 22.54
N HIS A 613 -3.97 -29.31 22.29
CA HIS A 613 -3.23 -29.71 21.07
C HIS A 613 -3.05 -31.23 21.00
N GLN A 614 -2.74 -31.90 22.12
CA GLN A 614 -2.56 -33.35 22.14
C GLN A 614 -3.85 -34.14 21.84
N ARG A 615 -5.03 -33.64 22.24
CA ARG A 615 -6.31 -34.29 21.93
C ARG A 615 -6.73 -34.14 20.46
N GLN A 616 -6.40 -33.02 19.80
CA GLN A 616 -6.70 -32.82 18.37
C GLN A 616 -5.74 -33.59 17.44
N HIS A 617 -4.51 -33.86 17.89
CA HIS A 617 -3.51 -34.60 17.10
C HIS A 617 -3.48 -36.13 17.34
N GLN A 618 -4.29 -36.66 18.26
CA GLN A 618 -4.38 -38.10 18.53
C GLN A 618 -4.75 -38.95 17.30
N PRO A 619 -5.74 -38.58 16.46
CA PRO A 619 -6.04 -39.31 15.23
C PRO A 619 -4.87 -39.27 14.24
N TYR A 620 -4.17 -38.14 14.18
CA TYR A 620 -3.03 -37.93 13.28
C TYR A 620 -1.80 -38.73 13.69
N GLN A 621 -1.54 -38.87 14.99
CA GLN A 621 -0.45 -39.69 15.52
C GLN A 621 -0.72 -41.19 15.37
N GLN A 622 -1.98 -41.64 15.55
CA GLN A 622 -2.37 -43.03 15.28
C GLN A 622 -2.26 -43.38 13.80
N LEU A 623 -2.67 -42.48 12.89
CA LEU A 623 -2.47 -42.62 11.45
C LEU A 623 -0.97 -42.64 11.06
N LYS A 624 -0.14 -41.86 11.76
CA LYS A 624 1.32 -41.84 11.56
C LYS A 624 1.98 -43.15 12.02
N GLN A 625 1.54 -43.71 13.16
CA GLN A 625 2.01 -45.01 13.66
C GLN A 625 1.49 -46.20 12.83
N GLN A 626 0.24 -46.17 12.36
CA GLN A 626 -0.31 -47.19 11.45
C GLN A 626 0.42 -47.18 10.10
N ARG A 627 0.70 -46.00 9.54
CA ARG A 627 1.50 -45.87 8.30
C ARG A 627 2.96 -46.25 8.51
N GLN A 628 3.53 -46.03 9.69
CA GLN A 628 4.88 -46.49 10.04
C GLN A 628 4.96 -48.02 10.21
N MET A 629 3.94 -48.67 10.80
CA MET A 629 3.90 -50.12 10.91
C MET A 629 3.60 -50.81 9.56
N GLN A 630 2.76 -50.23 8.70
CA GLN A 630 2.58 -50.70 7.32
C GLN A 630 3.83 -50.48 6.44
N ARG A 631 4.63 -49.43 6.73
CA ARG A 631 5.95 -49.19 6.10
C ARG A 631 7.06 -50.12 6.60
N ALA A 632 6.94 -50.75 7.77
CA ALA A 632 7.99 -51.64 8.28
C ALA A 632 7.88 -53.08 7.75
N GLY A 633 6.65 -53.60 7.59
CA GLY A 633 6.42 -55.01 7.23
C GLY A 633 6.65 -55.37 5.76
N GLY A 634 6.52 -54.42 4.83
CA GLY A 634 6.69 -54.67 3.39
C GLY A 634 8.13 -54.55 2.85
N TRP A 635 9.05 -53.96 3.61
CA TRP A 635 10.35 -53.53 3.11
C TRP A 635 11.50 -54.52 3.36
N GLN A 636 11.33 -55.51 4.24
CA GLN A 636 12.42 -56.40 4.62
C GLN A 636 12.74 -57.50 3.59
N ALA A 637 11.79 -57.87 2.71
CA ALA A 637 12.02 -58.88 1.67
C ALA A 637 12.35 -58.31 0.28
N LEU A 638 12.07 -57.02 0.02
CA LEU A 638 12.30 -56.36 -1.28
C LEU A 638 13.66 -55.63 -1.37
N ALA A 639 14.30 -55.35 -0.22
CA ALA A 639 15.43 -54.42 -0.12
C ALA A 639 16.77 -54.97 -0.66
N ALA A 640 17.02 -56.28 -0.63
CA ALA A 640 18.37 -56.80 -0.93
C ALA A 640 18.72 -56.79 -2.44
N ASN A 641 17.78 -57.20 -3.31
CA ASN A 641 18.01 -57.22 -4.75
C ASN A 641 17.90 -55.80 -5.36
N VAL A 642 16.94 -54.99 -4.88
CA VAL A 642 16.80 -53.60 -5.32
C VAL A 642 18.00 -52.75 -4.90
N ALA A 643 18.53 -52.93 -3.68
CA ALA A 643 19.74 -52.21 -3.24
C ALA A 643 21.00 -52.60 -4.03
N LYS A 644 21.16 -53.89 -4.39
CA LYS A 644 22.31 -54.35 -5.20
C LYS A 644 22.25 -53.81 -6.63
N THR A 645 21.09 -53.89 -7.29
CA THR A 645 20.88 -53.32 -8.63
C THR A 645 21.02 -51.79 -8.62
N LEU A 646 20.58 -51.12 -7.55
CA LEU A 646 20.79 -49.67 -7.38
C LEU A 646 22.25 -49.30 -7.10
N GLN A 647 23.04 -50.14 -6.40
CA GLN A 647 24.48 -49.92 -6.22
C GLN A 647 25.27 -50.07 -7.53
N GLU A 648 24.91 -51.04 -8.37
CA GLU A 648 25.49 -51.21 -9.71
C GLU A 648 25.13 -50.02 -10.63
N ILE A 649 23.89 -49.52 -10.55
CA ILE A 649 23.45 -48.28 -11.23
C ILE A 649 24.23 -47.07 -10.73
N VAL A 650 24.42 -46.92 -9.41
CA VAL A 650 25.21 -45.83 -8.82
C VAL A 650 26.65 -45.90 -9.31
N ALA A 651 27.27 -47.08 -9.35
CA ALA A 651 28.63 -47.25 -9.87
C ALA A 651 28.76 -46.76 -11.32
N VAL A 652 27.83 -47.14 -12.20
CA VAL A 652 27.74 -46.67 -13.59
C VAL A 652 27.49 -45.16 -13.66
N LEU A 653 26.63 -44.61 -12.81
CA LEU A 653 26.34 -43.17 -12.77
C LEU A 653 27.49 -42.34 -12.18
N THR A 654 28.38 -42.92 -11.38
CA THR A 654 29.57 -42.24 -10.83
C THR A 654 30.83 -42.35 -11.70
N ASP A 655 30.88 -43.23 -12.70
CA ASP A 655 32.05 -43.40 -13.58
C ASP A 655 32.21 -42.22 -14.58
N PRO A 656 33.34 -41.49 -14.61
CA PRO A 656 33.50 -40.31 -15.47
C PRO A 656 33.53 -40.63 -16.98
N PHE A 657 33.73 -41.88 -17.39
CA PHE A 657 33.96 -42.31 -18.78
C PHE A 657 32.76 -42.97 -19.48
N VAL A 658 31.62 -43.12 -18.79
CA VAL A 658 30.45 -43.85 -19.34
C VAL A 658 29.28 -42.91 -19.66
N THR A 659 28.71 -43.05 -20.86
CA THR A 659 27.43 -42.43 -21.26
C THR A 659 26.31 -43.44 -21.01
N ALA A 660 25.37 -43.14 -20.13
CA ALA A 660 24.26 -44.04 -19.79
C ALA A 660 22.99 -43.26 -19.46
N SER A 661 21.84 -43.80 -19.88
CA SER A 661 20.52 -43.40 -19.39
C SER A 661 19.90 -44.53 -18.59
N VAL A 662 19.47 -44.25 -17.38
CA VAL A 662 18.82 -45.23 -16.49
C VAL A 662 17.45 -44.71 -16.09
N SER A 663 16.42 -45.52 -16.36
CA SER A 663 15.05 -45.26 -15.92
C SER A 663 14.55 -46.44 -15.09
N THR A 664 14.16 -46.16 -13.85
CA THR A 664 13.61 -47.16 -12.92
C THR A 664 12.17 -46.81 -12.58
N VAL A 665 11.25 -47.77 -12.82
CA VAL A 665 9.83 -47.68 -12.44
C VAL A 665 9.55 -48.74 -11.39
N GLN A 666 9.07 -48.34 -10.22
CA GLN A 666 8.74 -49.29 -9.15
C GLN A 666 7.60 -50.21 -9.60
N GLY A 667 7.92 -51.49 -9.80
CA GLY A 667 6.95 -52.55 -10.04
C GLY A 667 6.91 -53.19 -11.43
N ALA A 668 7.72 -52.78 -12.42
CA ALA A 668 7.66 -53.44 -13.74
C ALA A 668 8.89 -53.40 -14.67
N SER A 669 9.94 -52.59 -14.46
CA SER A 669 11.21 -52.72 -15.22
C SER A 669 12.28 -51.71 -14.81
N THR A 670 13.54 -52.13 -14.96
CA THR A 670 14.74 -51.26 -14.99
C THR A 670 15.28 -51.29 -16.41
N SER A 671 15.45 -50.14 -17.06
CA SER A 671 16.11 -50.04 -18.37
C SER A 671 17.45 -49.31 -18.22
N VAL A 672 18.50 -49.91 -18.77
CA VAL A 672 19.85 -49.32 -18.88
C VAL A 672 20.20 -49.33 -20.37
N VAL A 673 20.35 -48.15 -20.97
CA VAL A 673 20.72 -48.02 -22.38
C VAL A 673 22.17 -47.56 -22.46
N PHE A 674 22.99 -48.37 -23.14
CA PHE A 674 24.37 -48.04 -23.52
C PHE A 674 24.38 -47.52 -24.97
N GLY A 675 25.42 -46.79 -25.36
CA GLY A 675 25.51 -46.11 -26.66
C GLY A 675 25.13 -46.94 -27.91
N ASP A 676 24.68 -46.20 -28.92
CA ASP A 676 24.43 -46.56 -30.34
C ASP A 676 23.42 -47.66 -30.75
N ALA A 677 22.62 -48.28 -29.87
CA ALA A 677 21.31 -48.85 -30.26
C ALA A 677 20.40 -49.32 -29.10
N LYS A 678 19.10 -49.02 -29.27
CA LYS A 678 17.85 -49.70 -28.84
C LYS A 678 17.81 -50.40 -27.46
N GLY A 679 16.95 -49.85 -26.60
CA GLY A 679 16.67 -50.35 -25.25
C GLY A 679 15.94 -51.70 -25.20
N VAL A 680 16.21 -52.44 -24.12
CA VAL A 680 15.60 -53.72 -23.76
C VAL A 680 14.44 -53.48 -22.79
N HIS A 681 13.26 -54.02 -23.10
CA HIS A 681 12.12 -54.11 -22.19
C HIS A 681 12.08 -55.51 -21.56
N VAL A 682 11.93 -55.59 -20.23
CA VAL A 682 11.72 -56.85 -19.50
C VAL A 682 10.45 -56.73 -18.66
N GLY A 683 9.42 -57.50 -19.02
CA GLY A 683 8.12 -57.68 -18.34
C GLY A 683 7.22 -58.62 -19.17
N ASP A 684 6.23 -59.27 -18.54
CA ASP A 684 5.51 -60.51 -18.96
C ASP A 684 4.76 -60.53 -20.31
N THR A 685 5.00 -59.60 -21.23
CA THR A 685 4.57 -59.73 -22.63
C THR A 685 5.55 -58.97 -23.52
N VAL A 686 6.21 -59.69 -24.43
CA VAL A 686 7.09 -59.09 -25.45
C VAL A 686 6.23 -58.73 -26.66
N LYS A 687 6.11 -57.44 -26.97
CA LYS A 687 5.66 -56.98 -28.30
C LYS A 687 6.77 -56.14 -28.92
N ILE A 688 7.52 -56.74 -29.84
CA ILE A 688 8.52 -56.06 -30.67
C ILE A 688 7.91 -55.94 -32.07
N THR A 689 7.77 -54.73 -32.58
CA THR A 689 7.54 -54.50 -34.01
C THR A 689 8.85 -54.02 -34.61
N SER A 690 9.40 -54.81 -35.54
CA SER A 690 10.52 -54.45 -36.40
C SER A 690 10.17 -54.92 -37.81
N GLY A 691 10.46 -54.10 -38.81
CA GLY A 691 10.42 -54.54 -40.20
C GLY A 691 11.21 -55.84 -40.37
N ASP A 692 10.49 -56.85 -40.86
CA ASP A 692 10.92 -58.06 -41.54
C ASP A 692 11.82 -59.09 -40.84
N ALA A 693 11.64 -59.34 -39.53
CA ALA A 693 11.95 -60.65 -38.93
C ALA A 693 11.27 -60.83 -37.55
N HIS A 694 10.62 -61.98 -37.34
CA HIS A 694 9.86 -62.31 -36.13
C HIS A 694 10.49 -63.49 -35.38
N SER A 695 10.59 -63.38 -34.04
CA SER A 695 10.91 -64.49 -33.14
C SER A 695 10.15 -64.36 -31.83
N GLU A 696 9.37 -65.38 -31.46
CA GLU A 696 8.80 -65.60 -30.13
C GLU A 696 9.56 -66.74 -29.43
N VAL A 697 9.76 -66.63 -28.11
CA VAL A 697 10.19 -67.75 -27.26
C VAL A 697 9.16 -67.90 -26.15
N ASN A 698 8.33 -68.94 -26.28
CA ASN A 698 7.57 -69.51 -25.18
C ASN A 698 8.11 -70.90 -24.89
N GLY A 699 7.98 -71.34 -23.64
CA GLY A 699 8.50 -72.62 -23.16
C GLY A 699 8.24 -73.80 -24.11
N THR A 700 9.27 -74.65 -24.24
CA THR A 700 9.23 -75.96 -24.90
C THR A 700 8.84 -75.99 -26.38
N ALA A 701 9.53 -75.23 -27.23
CA ALA A 701 9.90 -75.62 -28.60
C ALA A 701 10.79 -74.55 -29.22
N SER A 702 11.95 -74.94 -29.78
CA SER A 702 12.84 -74.04 -30.51
C SER A 702 12.70 -74.28 -32.02
N SER A 703 12.24 -73.27 -32.75
CA SER A 703 12.48 -73.14 -34.18
C SER A 703 13.53 -72.06 -34.38
N LYS A 704 14.60 -72.35 -35.13
CA LYS A 704 15.66 -71.39 -35.47
C LYS A 704 15.93 -71.47 -36.96
N ASP A 705 15.64 -70.40 -37.68
CA ASP A 705 16.26 -70.13 -38.98
C ASP A 705 17.60 -69.43 -38.75
N VAL A 706 18.68 -70.21 -38.71
CA VAL A 706 20.05 -69.66 -38.77
C VAL A 706 20.95 -70.62 -39.56
N ASN A 707 21.75 -70.05 -40.46
CA ASN A 707 22.60 -70.70 -41.46
C ASN A 707 23.74 -71.62 -40.95
N SER A 708 23.80 -71.96 -39.65
CA SER A 708 24.61 -73.07 -39.11
C SER A 708 24.39 -73.22 -37.60
N VAL A 709 24.27 -74.45 -37.10
CA VAL A 709 24.30 -74.78 -35.67
C VAL A 709 25.32 -75.90 -35.44
N SER A 710 26.33 -75.66 -34.59
CA SER A 710 27.32 -76.66 -34.19
C SER A 710 27.15 -77.00 -32.71
N LEU A 711 26.87 -78.27 -32.40
CA LEU A 711 26.75 -78.79 -31.04
C LEU A 711 27.88 -79.82 -30.80
N LYS A 712 28.73 -79.59 -29.79
CA LYS A 712 29.76 -80.52 -29.33
C LYS A 712 29.41 -81.02 -27.93
N GLY A 713 29.30 -82.33 -27.77
CA GLY A 713 29.11 -82.98 -26.46
C GLY A 713 28.01 -84.04 -26.48
N THR A 714 28.32 -85.19 -25.90
CA THR A 714 27.65 -86.49 -26.05
C THR A 714 26.17 -86.55 -25.64
N SER A 715 25.38 -87.14 -26.55
CA SER A 715 23.99 -87.61 -26.47
C SER A 715 22.90 -86.61 -26.09
N THR A 716 22.10 -86.22 -27.08
CA THR A 716 20.76 -85.62 -26.87
C THR A 716 19.78 -86.42 -27.73
N SER A 717 18.80 -87.07 -27.11
CA SER A 717 17.73 -87.80 -27.81
C SER A 717 16.58 -86.83 -28.10
N LEU A 718 16.10 -86.83 -29.35
CA LEU A 718 14.94 -86.06 -29.80
C LEU A 718 13.92 -87.05 -30.40
N THR A 719 12.71 -87.09 -29.86
CA THR A 719 11.63 -88.00 -30.28
C THR A 719 10.54 -87.18 -30.99
N GLY A 720 10.15 -87.58 -32.21
CA GLY A 720 9.01 -86.97 -32.93
C GLY A 720 9.32 -85.80 -33.86
N VAL A 721 10.45 -85.81 -34.57
CA VAL A 721 10.81 -84.77 -35.56
C VAL A 721 10.59 -85.27 -36.99
N SER A 722 9.92 -84.47 -37.82
CA SER A 722 9.91 -84.62 -39.29
C SER A 722 10.67 -83.46 -39.93
N THR A 723 11.66 -83.74 -40.78
CA THR A 723 12.38 -82.73 -41.57
C THR A 723 12.14 -82.98 -43.06
N SER A 724 11.85 -81.90 -43.81
CA SER A 724 11.78 -81.91 -45.28
C SER A 724 12.65 -80.78 -45.81
N GLU A 725 13.67 -81.09 -46.60
CA GLU A 725 14.54 -80.11 -47.22
C GLU A 725 14.52 -80.24 -48.74
N THR A 726 14.48 -79.10 -49.44
CA THR A 726 14.52 -79.02 -50.91
C THR A 726 15.68 -78.12 -51.30
N GLY A 727 16.67 -78.67 -52.00
CA GLY A 727 17.83 -77.92 -52.51
C GLY A 727 19.13 -78.11 -51.72
N THR A 728 19.98 -79.01 -52.27
CA THR A 728 21.42 -79.21 -52.05
C THR A 728 21.95 -79.79 -50.72
N ASN A 729 22.49 -81.02 -50.87
CA ASN A 729 23.56 -81.73 -50.13
C ASN A 729 23.66 -81.58 -48.60
N ILE A 730 23.19 -82.61 -47.91
CA ILE A 730 23.51 -82.90 -46.50
C ILE A 730 24.67 -83.91 -46.47
N VAL A 731 25.82 -83.52 -45.90
CA VAL A 731 26.94 -84.43 -45.61
C VAL A 731 26.98 -84.68 -44.10
N THR A 732 26.70 -85.91 -43.68
CA THR A 732 26.76 -86.32 -42.27
C THR A 732 27.72 -87.49 -42.10
N THR A 733 28.77 -87.30 -41.31
CA THR A 733 29.73 -88.34 -40.95
C THR A 733 29.27 -89.01 -39.65
N GLY A 734 28.90 -90.30 -39.70
CA GLY A 734 28.63 -91.11 -38.50
C GLY A 734 27.17 -91.19 -38.01
N LEU A 735 26.18 -91.17 -38.91
CA LEU A 735 24.76 -91.36 -38.55
C LEU A 735 24.42 -92.87 -38.39
N THR A 736 23.85 -93.26 -37.26
CA THR A 736 23.19 -94.57 -37.08
C THR A 736 21.70 -94.33 -36.87
N VAL A 737 20.85 -94.92 -37.72
CA VAL A 737 19.38 -94.83 -37.60
C VAL A 737 18.84 -96.20 -37.24
N SER A 738 18.26 -96.34 -36.04
CA SER A 738 17.46 -97.51 -35.64
C SER A 738 16.00 -97.10 -35.53
N THR A 739 15.11 -97.85 -36.18
CA THR A 739 13.65 -97.67 -36.03
C THR A 739 13.03 -99.01 -35.65
N THR A 740 12.12 -98.97 -34.69
CA THR A 740 11.31 -100.13 -34.31
C THR A 740 9.86 -99.77 -34.62
N GLY A 741 9.37 -100.13 -35.80
CA GLY A 741 7.93 -100.21 -36.06
C GLY A 741 7.25 -99.26 -37.08
N ALA A 742 7.95 -98.53 -37.95
CA ALA A 742 7.30 -97.88 -39.11
C ALA A 742 8.28 -97.59 -40.27
N SER A 743 7.77 -97.66 -41.50
CA SER A 743 8.49 -97.62 -42.79
C SER A 743 9.26 -96.33 -43.08
N VAL A 744 10.44 -96.45 -43.70
CA VAL A 744 11.21 -95.34 -44.30
C VAL A 744 11.06 -95.40 -45.83
N SER A 745 10.55 -94.33 -46.46
CA SER A 745 10.52 -94.18 -47.92
C SER A 745 11.36 -92.98 -48.35
N THR A 746 12.33 -93.18 -49.23
CA THR A 746 13.16 -92.11 -49.80
C THR A 746 13.14 -92.18 -51.33
N THR A 747 12.91 -91.04 -51.98
CA THR A 747 13.05 -90.88 -53.44
C THR A 747 14.39 -90.21 -53.75
N GLY A 748 15.34 -90.98 -54.28
CA GLY A 748 16.66 -90.50 -54.70
C GLY A 748 17.73 -90.65 -53.61
N PHE A 749 18.54 -91.70 -53.70
CA PHE A 749 19.72 -91.92 -52.87
C PHE A 749 20.93 -92.11 -53.80
N SER A 750 21.94 -91.24 -53.69
CA SER A 750 23.24 -91.43 -54.34
C SER A 750 24.32 -91.54 -53.28
N ALA A 751 24.78 -92.77 -53.02
CA ALA A 751 26.00 -93.01 -52.25
C ALA A 751 27.15 -93.26 -53.22
N THR A 752 28.22 -92.48 -53.06
CA THR A 752 29.50 -92.76 -53.70
C THR A 752 30.46 -93.08 -52.57
N GLU A 753 30.66 -94.35 -52.27
CA GLU A 753 31.91 -94.78 -51.65
C GLU A 753 32.16 -96.27 -51.79
N THR A 754 33.45 -96.57 -51.83
CA THR A 754 34.12 -97.82 -52.12
C THR A 754 33.71 -98.91 -51.13
N LEU A 755 33.24 -100.05 -51.66
CA LEU A 755 32.88 -101.32 -51.00
C LEU A 755 31.44 -101.44 -50.47
N VAL A 756 30.63 -102.07 -51.32
CA VAL A 756 29.29 -102.58 -51.06
C VAL A 756 29.38 -104.04 -50.60
N GLN A 757 28.63 -104.41 -49.55
CA GLN A 757 28.16 -105.79 -49.39
C GLN A 757 26.63 -105.77 -49.23
N VAL A 758 25.93 -106.20 -50.29
CA VAL A 758 24.47 -106.35 -50.34
C VAL A 758 24.16 -107.85 -50.33
N ALA A 759 23.42 -108.31 -49.34
CA ALA A 759 22.73 -109.59 -49.39
C ALA A 759 21.28 -109.35 -49.82
N LYS A 760 20.98 -109.63 -51.10
CA LYS A 760 19.67 -109.49 -51.74
C LYS A 760 18.84 -110.77 -51.52
N LYS A 761 17.52 -110.63 -51.34
CA LYS A 761 16.54 -111.62 -51.78
C LYS A 761 15.49 -110.91 -52.67
N THR A 762 15.65 -111.13 -53.99
CA THR A 762 14.63 -111.35 -55.06
C THR A 762 13.34 -110.50 -55.04
N GLN A 763 13.16 -109.51 -55.94
CA GLN A 763 12.65 -109.54 -57.36
C GLN A 763 11.12 -109.78 -57.44
N GLU A 764 10.32 -108.94 -58.13
CA GLU A 764 10.22 -108.82 -59.61
C GLU A 764 9.86 -107.40 -60.13
N CYS A 765 10.28 -107.15 -61.39
CA CYS A 765 9.98 -106.00 -62.25
C CYS A 765 8.74 -106.26 -63.12
N GLU A 766 8.12 -105.23 -63.72
CA GLU A 766 7.74 -105.19 -65.15
C GLU A 766 7.27 -103.78 -65.67
N PHE A 767 7.81 -103.39 -66.85
CA PHE A 767 7.40 -102.42 -67.92
C PHE A 767 7.02 -100.94 -67.61
N ILE A 768 7.71 -99.86 -68.05
CA ILE A 768 8.24 -99.26 -69.33
C ILE A 768 7.25 -98.40 -70.17
N LYS A 769 7.50 -97.08 -70.24
CA LYS A 769 7.71 -96.21 -71.45
C LYS A 769 7.72 -94.71 -71.02
N GLY A 770 8.63 -93.81 -71.38
CA GLY A 770 9.88 -93.87 -72.14
C GLY A 770 10.62 -92.51 -72.07
N ILE A 771 11.95 -92.55 -71.96
CA ILE A 771 12.89 -91.49 -72.30
C ILE A 771 13.58 -91.90 -73.61
N LYS A 772 13.71 -90.94 -74.53
CA LYS A 772 14.63 -90.93 -75.67
C LYS A 772 16.06 -90.74 -75.16
N ILE A 773 17.00 -91.56 -75.61
CA ILE A 773 18.44 -91.26 -75.54
C ILE A 773 18.86 -90.70 -76.90
N SER A 774 19.60 -89.61 -76.88
CA SER A 774 20.62 -89.32 -77.90
C SER A 774 21.87 -88.82 -77.18
N MET A 775 22.98 -89.42 -77.62
CA MET A 775 24.39 -89.37 -77.20
C MET A 775 24.90 -88.15 -76.45
#